data_AF-A0A9W7X9P7-F1
#
_entry.id   AF-A0A9W7X9P7-F1
#
_cell.length_a   1.000
_cell.length_b   1.000
_cell.length_c   1.000
_cell.angle_alpha   90.00
_cell.angle_beta   90.00
_cell.angle_gamma   90.00
#
_symmetry.space_group_name_H-M   'P 1'
#
loop_
_entity.id
_entity.type
_entity.pdbx_description
1 polymer ?
#
loop_
_entity_poly.entity_id
_entity_poly.type
_entity_poly.pdbx_seq_one_letter_code
_entity_poly.pdbx_strand_id
1 'polypeptide(L)'
;MANSVGGAGDDSWEYTLRKYLLLLATLVATVTYGAGFNPPGGVWQTADPSKNRVAGDPIIRDTDYPRYLAFFYSNATAFASSLVVIVLILILSILHDRGIKSPAPVRILRGVMLLDLISVMVAYAAGTFRDVLTAVYSLVLLAGVIAYLVVHLLLAARTAQSPPQNDSGVQMDAAKLRAAERWLKVLMLLATFAVSVTYVAGLSAPGGFWDHAEDSHRPGDAILKGGPHDARLKAFFICNTTAFVASLLILVMLLDKKLRFRHKVSYESYVFIGVTLAGLMAAYAAGGSRKIDTTIYVSALVGVVVVCILLQLVFVFLLKANSSANGSNGNGRGQLGTQAPLASTDNGGYRHKIKSFLSCLFSLLCSSDEQRHQIQDGQTSIANGNGSNQREEQPNQALEKARSLVLLLATLAATITYQAGLNPPGGLWQNDGADYKTGDPILLTTNPRRYKAFYYCNSIAFVASLVAIVMVRMQTLHHHNALEAAMILDLFGLIGSYAAGSCRDVATSVYAMALAGVVLVYVVIHVVFFTLDHTDGGRRGDEEKKAEEVKLVLVEKRRKRLLLFAILAATITYQAGLTPPGGFLGNDDAVTGRHAGDPVLLNNYHRRYIAFFYCNSMSFMLSIALIILLVNPNLYRPAIRSNALSVCTAAGLMGIMGGYAAGSTQHIKTSLYIFVLATVVLCSVVLLVVVFFVIHLGKQQQDKEANADGNIDAVGSPVKASDDAGGVENPMGADEPSTPDAVAEAGEDVHKEKKLHAKRKYLMLLGILVASVTYQAGLAPPGGAWQSNDGTHTAGGPVMHDNRRARYLVFFYSNSVSFVASVVVIVLLLPPLLHKETWWLRVMKATIVLDLLGLLVAYAAGSSRTWKTSVYVSALVVAVLAYFVIHVALSCLRRSRKKTSPAAVPPSHQQNGGGNELTV
;
A
#
# COMPACT_ATOMS: atom_id res chain seq x y z
N MET A 1 24.90 -27.59 35.25
CA MET A 1 23.59 -27.32 34.61
C MET A 1 23.07 -25.98 35.13
N ALA A 2 23.19 -24.93 34.33
CA ALA A 2 22.58 -23.62 34.57
C ALA A 2 21.99 -23.18 33.23
N ASN A 3 20.66 -23.01 33.21
CA ASN A 3 19.92 -22.53 32.04
C ASN A 3 20.38 -21.10 31.72
N SER A 4 21.17 -20.93 30.66
CA SER A 4 21.36 -19.63 30.05
C SER A 4 20.05 -19.25 29.36
N VAL A 5 19.31 -18.37 30.02
CA VAL A 5 18.27 -17.57 29.39
C VAL A 5 18.89 -16.95 28.15
N GLY A 6 18.42 -17.37 26.98
CA GLY A 6 18.91 -16.94 25.69
C GLY A 6 18.93 -15.42 25.63
N GLY A 7 20.14 -14.86 25.56
CA GLY A 7 20.35 -13.47 25.24
C GLY A 7 19.56 -13.15 23.97
N ALA A 8 18.72 -12.13 24.05
CA ALA A 8 17.99 -11.57 22.92
C ALA A 8 19.03 -11.10 21.88
N GLY A 9 19.42 -12.00 20.98
CA GLY A 9 20.28 -11.70 19.85
C GLY A 9 19.64 -10.56 19.07
N ASP A 10 20.42 -9.50 18.84
CA ASP A 10 20.05 -8.31 18.10
C ASP A 10 19.61 -8.67 16.68
N ASP A 11 18.33 -9.02 16.52
CA ASP A 11 17.76 -9.28 15.20
C ASP A 11 17.80 -7.98 14.41
N SER A 12 18.53 -8.01 13.28
CA SER A 12 18.72 -6.87 12.37
C SER A 12 17.36 -6.24 12.04
N TRP A 13 17.26 -4.90 12.12
CA TRP A 13 15.98 -4.18 12.05
C TRP A 13 15.17 -4.45 10.77
N GLU A 14 15.82 -4.87 9.69
CA GLU A 14 15.22 -5.28 8.43
C GLU A 14 14.28 -6.47 8.61
N TYR A 15 14.60 -7.39 9.53
CA TYR A 15 13.70 -8.48 9.88
C TYR A 15 12.42 -7.95 10.54
N THR A 16 12.54 -6.98 11.44
CA THR A 16 11.41 -6.36 12.15
C THR A 16 10.57 -5.48 11.22
N LEU A 17 11.21 -4.74 10.30
CA LEU A 17 10.56 -3.81 9.37
C LEU A 17 10.24 -4.39 7.99
N ARG A 18 10.49 -5.68 7.73
CA ARG A 18 10.27 -6.33 6.42
C ARG A 18 8.91 -6.02 5.77
N LYS A 19 7.86 -5.90 6.59
CA LYS A 19 6.49 -5.56 6.16
C LYS A 19 6.42 -4.24 5.43
N TYR A 20 7.18 -3.27 5.89
CA TYR A 20 7.11 -1.90 5.42
C TYR A 20 8.15 -1.59 4.35
N LEU A 21 9.31 -2.26 4.43
CA LEU A 21 10.25 -2.29 3.31
C LEU A 21 9.59 -2.85 2.05
N LEU A 22 8.79 -3.92 2.22
CA LEU A 22 8.01 -4.47 1.13
C LEU A 22 7.00 -3.46 0.61
N LEU A 23 6.27 -2.78 1.49
CA LEU A 23 5.27 -1.78 1.13
C LEU A 23 5.90 -0.59 0.37
N LEU A 24 7.08 -0.13 0.80
CA LEU A 24 7.82 0.94 0.14
C LEU A 24 8.29 0.52 -1.26
N ALA A 25 8.95 -0.64 -1.39
CA ALA A 25 9.42 -1.13 -2.68
C ALA A 25 8.27 -1.43 -3.65
N THR A 26 7.17 -1.97 -3.12
CA THR A 26 5.91 -2.17 -3.85
C THR A 26 5.39 -0.86 -4.43
N LEU A 27 5.37 0.20 -3.61
CA LEU A 27 4.93 1.51 -4.06
C LEU A 27 5.86 2.11 -5.14
N VAL A 28 7.17 2.08 -4.91
CA VAL A 28 8.15 2.62 -5.84
C VAL A 28 8.04 1.90 -7.19
N ALA A 29 7.91 0.57 -7.18
CA ALA A 29 7.67 -0.22 -8.40
C ALA A 29 6.41 0.24 -9.15
N THR A 30 5.31 0.56 -8.46
CA THR A 30 4.07 1.03 -9.09
C THR A 30 4.23 2.38 -9.76
N VAL A 31 4.79 3.37 -9.06
CA VAL A 31 4.88 4.74 -9.60
C VAL A 31 5.89 4.81 -10.76
N THR A 32 6.99 4.06 -10.68
CA THR A 32 8.02 4.01 -11.72
C THR A 32 7.56 3.23 -12.96
N TYR A 33 6.74 2.18 -12.79
CA TYR A 33 6.15 1.45 -13.92
C TYR A 33 5.24 2.35 -14.77
N GLY A 34 4.35 3.11 -14.11
CA GLY A 34 3.48 4.07 -14.80
C GLY A 34 4.26 5.20 -15.48
N ALA A 35 5.26 5.76 -14.78
CA ALA A 35 6.14 6.81 -15.31
C ALA A 35 7.00 6.35 -16.49
N GLY A 36 7.33 5.05 -16.58
CA GLY A 36 8.08 4.49 -17.69
C GLY A 36 7.32 4.50 -19.03
N PHE A 37 6.00 4.55 -18.99
CA PHE A 37 5.14 4.59 -20.19
C PHE A 37 4.65 6.00 -20.53
N ASN A 38 4.60 6.87 -19.52
CA ASN A 38 4.19 8.28 -19.61
C ASN A 38 5.37 9.17 -19.16
N PRO A 39 6.38 9.38 -20.03
CA PRO A 39 7.55 10.15 -19.68
C PRO A 39 7.20 11.63 -19.41
N PRO A 40 7.99 12.33 -18.58
CA PRO A 40 7.80 13.74 -18.30
C PRO A 40 7.93 14.55 -19.59
N GLY A 41 7.02 15.50 -19.80
CA GLY A 41 6.97 16.27 -21.04
C GLY A 41 6.12 15.60 -22.13
N GLY A 42 5.54 14.43 -21.88
CA GLY A 42 4.63 13.78 -22.82
C GLY A 42 5.33 13.11 -24.00
N VAL A 43 4.53 12.74 -24.99
CA VAL A 43 4.94 11.98 -26.18
C VAL A 43 4.42 12.66 -27.43
N TRP A 44 5.15 12.50 -28.53
CA TRP A 44 4.74 13.04 -29.82
C TRP A 44 3.44 12.40 -30.31
N GLN A 45 2.45 13.19 -30.73
CA GLN A 45 1.24 12.67 -31.40
C GLN A 45 1.39 12.61 -32.92
N THR A 46 2.41 13.24 -33.51
CA THR A 46 2.64 13.23 -34.97
C THR A 46 4.04 12.75 -35.31
N ALA A 47 4.16 12.04 -36.44
CA ALA A 47 5.44 11.61 -36.98
C ALA A 47 6.01 12.70 -37.92
N ASP A 48 7.33 12.91 -37.87
CA ASP A 48 8.05 13.80 -38.78
C ASP A 48 9.32 13.09 -39.27
N PRO A 49 9.29 12.50 -40.48
CA PRO A 49 10.43 11.78 -41.05
C PRO A 49 11.68 12.65 -41.22
N SER A 50 11.51 13.95 -41.44
CA SER A 50 12.65 14.88 -41.64
C SER A 50 13.49 15.06 -40.39
N LYS A 51 12.88 14.90 -39.21
CA LYS A 51 13.52 15.02 -37.89
C LYS A 51 13.73 13.67 -37.20
N ASN A 52 13.55 12.55 -37.91
CA ASN A 52 13.53 11.19 -37.33
C ASN A 52 12.56 11.04 -36.15
N ARG A 53 11.44 11.77 -36.17
CA ARG A 53 10.43 11.78 -35.12
C ARG A 53 9.38 10.72 -35.39
N VAL A 54 9.11 9.89 -34.39
CA VAL A 54 8.10 8.83 -34.43
C VAL A 54 7.03 9.13 -33.38
N ALA A 55 5.75 9.04 -33.75
CA ALA A 55 4.67 9.23 -32.78
C ALA A 55 4.76 8.19 -31.65
N GLY A 56 4.47 8.64 -30.44
CA GLY A 56 4.61 7.89 -29.20
C GLY A 56 6.02 7.90 -28.61
N ASP A 57 7.03 8.48 -29.28
CA ASP A 57 8.35 8.71 -28.66
C ASP A 57 8.29 9.89 -27.66
N PRO A 58 9.06 9.82 -26.54
CA PRO A 58 9.13 10.89 -25.54
C PRO A 58 9.62 12.21 -26.15
N ILE A 59 8.91 13.31 -25.91
CA ILE A 59 9.29 14.62 -26.45
C ILE A 59 10.61 15.11 -25.86
N ILE A 60 10.78 14.91 -24.56
CA ILE A 60 12.00 15.28 -23.82
C ILE A 60 13.28 14.69 -24.41
N ARG A 61 13.19 13.56 -25.11
CA ARG A 61 14.34 12.93 -25.79
C ARG A 61 14.92 13.83 -26.87
N ASP A 62 14.07 14.55 -27.59
CA ASP A 62 14.49 15.40 -28.72
C ASP A 62 14.81 16.82 -28.26
N THR A 63 14.14 17.29 -27.19
CA THR A 63 14.35 18.65 -26.68
C THR A 63 15.50 18.76 -25.69
N ASP A 64 15.75 17.73 -24.87
CA ASP A 64 16.80 17.70 -23.85
C ASP A 64 17.24 16.24 -23.59
N TYR A 65 18.11 15.75 -24.46
CA TYR A 65 18.58 14.37 -24.43
C TYR A 65 19.30 13.96 -23.12
N PRO A 66 20.20 14.79 -22.52
CA PRO A 66 20.81 14.47 -21.23
C PRO A 66 19.79 14.29 -20.10
N ARG A 67 18.79 15.17 -20.03
CA ARG A 67 17.73 15.09 -19.02
C ARG A 67 16.84 13.86 -19.22
N TYR A 68 16.50 13.54 -20.48
CA TYR A 68 15.81 12.31 -20.82
C TYR A 68 16.58 11.07 -20.33
N LEU A 69 17.90 11.03 -20.56
CA LEU A 69 18.74 9.89 -20.20
C LEU A 69 18.82 9.70 -18.68
N ALA A 70 18.96 10.80 -17.93
CA ALA A 70 18.93 10.79 -16.47
C ALA A 70 17.58 10.27 -15.95
N PHE A 71 16.47 10.79 -16.45
CA PHE A 71 15.13 10.29 -16.07
C PHE A 71 14.96 8.81 -16.42
N PHE A 72 15.25 8.41 -17.66
CA PHE A 72 14.99 7.07 -18.18
C PHE A 72 15.76 6.00 -17.39
N TYR A 73 17.08 6.17 -17.23
CA TYR A 73 17.90 5.17 -16.54
C TYR A 73 17.61 5.13 -15.04
N SER A 74 17.42 6.28 -14.39
CA SER A 74 17.09 6.33 -12.97
C SER A 74 15.69 5.74 -12.70
N ASN A 75 14.69 6.04 -13.53
CA ASN A 75 13.35 5.45 -13.36
C ASN A 75 13.36 3.93 -13.58
N ALA A 76 14.06 3.43 -14.61
CA ALA A 76 14.22 2.01 -14.86
C ALA A 76 15.00 1.29 -13.75
N THR A 77 16.04 1.93 -13.21
CA THR A 77 16.80 1.39 -12.08
C THR A 77 15.96 1.32 -10.82
N ALA A 78 15.19 2.37 -10.50
CA ALA A 78 14.26 2.39 -9.38
C ALA A 78 13.21 1.26 -9.51
N PHE A 79 12.54 1.15 -10.66
CA PHE A 79 11.58 0.07 -10.91
C PHE A 79 12.18 -1.32 -10.64
N ALA A 80 13.32 -1.62 -11.25
CA ALA A 80 13.89 -2.94 -11.16
C ALA A 80 14.56 -3.23 -9.81
N SER A 81 15.23 -2.25 -9.20
CA SER A 81 15.79 -2.39 -7.84
C SER A 81 14.68 -2.59 -6.81
N SER A 82 13.53 -1.92 -6.95
CA SER A 82 12.33 -2.18 -6.15
C SER A 82 11.83 -3.62 -6.29
N LEU A 83 11.79 -4.20 -7.50
CA LEU A 83 11.44 -5.62 -7.68
C LEU A 83 12.47 -6.55 -7.02
N VAL A 84 13.76 -6.23 -7.12
CA VAL A 84 14.83 -6.98 -6.43
C VAL A 84 14.63 -6.90 -4.91
N VAL A 85 14.33 -5.73 -4.36
CA VAL A 85 14.03 -5.56 -2.91
C VAL A 85 12.84 -6.43 -2.50
N ILE A 86 11.74 -6.42 -3.27
CA ILE A 86 10.56 -7.26 -3.01
C ILE A 86 10.96 -8.72 -2.92
N VAL A 87 11.72 -9.23 -3.90
CA VAL A 87 12.09 -10.65 -3.90
C VAL A 87 13.15 -10.96 -2.85
N LEU A 88 14.12 -10.08 -2.60
CA LEU A 88 15.09 -10.22 -1.51
C LEU A 88 14.39 -10.32 -0.16
N ILE A 89 13.34 -9.53 0.09
CA ILE A 89 12.55 -9.60 1.33
C ILE A 89 11.79 -10.94 1.40
N LEU A 90 11.20 -11.40 0.29
CA LEU A 90 10.53 -12.70 0.24
C LEU A 90 11.52 -13.86 0.50
N ILE A 91 12.74 -13.76 -0.03
CA ILE A 91 13.82 -14.72 0.18
C ILE A 91 14.34 -14.66 1.62
N LEU A 92 14.57 -13.47 2.16
CA LEU A 92 15.00 -13.25 3.54
C LEU A 92 13.98 -13.87 4.50
N SER A 93 12.69 -13.72 4.20
CA SER A 93 11.64 -14.39 4.94
C SER A 93 11.73 -15.92 4.84
N ILE A 94 12.20 -16.50 3.74
CA ILE A 94 12.40 -17.96 3.61
C ILE A 94 13.69 -18.41 4.32
N LEU A 95 14.74 -17.61 4.29
CA LEU A 95 16.04 -17.94 4.88
C LEU A 95 16.00 -17.91 6.41
N HIS A 96 15.36 -16.87 6.96
CA HIS A 96 15.05 -16.77 8.38
C HIS A 96 14.29 -17.99 8.87
N ASP A 97 13.33 -18.48 8.06
CA ASP A 97 12.54 -19.65 8.39
C ASP A 97 13.33 -20.95 8.48
N ARG A 98 14.52 -21.01 7.86
CA ARG A 98 15.41 -22.16 7.90
C ARG A 98 16.48 -22.05 9.00
N GLY A 99 16.40 -21.03 9.86
CA GLY A 99 17.38 -20.78 10.93
C GLY A 99 18.75 -20.32 10.42
N ILE A 100 18.89 -19.97 9.13
CA ILE A 100 20.17 -19.57 8.54
C ILE A 100 20.35 -18.06 8.72
N LYS A 101 21.03 -17.64 9.80
CA LYS A 101 21.42 -16.24 10.00
C LYS A 101 22.72 -15.95 9.24
N SER A 102 22.64 -15.39 8.04
CA SER A 102 23.82 -14.87 7.33
C SER A 102 23.73 -13.34 7.16
N PRO A 103 24.84 -12.60 7.36
CA PRO A 103 24.84 -11.14 7.23
C PRO A 103 24.89 -10.66 5.76
N ALA A 104 25.17 -11.54 4.81
CA ALA A 104 25.36 -11.18 3.40
C ALA A 104 24.06 -10.70 2.70
N PRO A 105 22.90 -11.39 2.80
CA PRO A 105 21.66 -10.94 2.16
C PRO A 105 21.17 -9.58 2.70
N VAL A 106 21.39 -9.30 3.97
CA VAL A 106 21.00 -8.02 4.60
C VAL A 106 21.87 -6.87 4.08
N ARG A 107 23.18 -7.08 3.91
CA ARG A 107 24.08 -6.09 3.31
C ARG A 107 23.70 -5.77 1.85
N ILE A 108 23.38 -6.81 1.07
CA ILE A 108 22.89 -6.64 -0.31
C ILE A 108 21.58 -5.86 -0.31
N LEU A 109 20.62 -6.23 0.55
CA LEU A 109 19.33 -5.54 0.66
C LEU A 109 19.49 -4.04 0.94
N ARG A 110 20.39 -3.66 1.88
CA ARG A 110 20.69 -2.24 2.15
C ARG A 110 21.24 -1.51 0.94
N GLY A 111 22.19 -2.12 0.22
CA GLY A 111 22.78 -1.53 -0.97
C GLY A 111 21.73 -1.28 -2.06
N VAL A 112 20.88 -2.27 -2.32
CA VAL A 112 19.81 -2.15 -3.33
C VAL A 112 18.75 -1.12 -2.91
N MET A 113 18.38 -1.04 -1.63
CA MET A 113 17.44 -0.02 -1.14
C MET A 113 17.99 1.41 -1.26
N LEU A 114 19.28 1.61 -1.00
CA LEU A 114 19.92 2.92 -1.17
C LEU A 114 19.96 3.31 -2.65
N LEU A 115 20.29 2.36 -3.52
CA LEU A 115 20.25 2.55 -4.97
C LEU A 115 18.84 2.92 -5.44
N ASP A 116 17.82 2.23 -4.95
CA ASP A 116 16.41 2.49 -5.25
C ASP A 116 16.02 3.92 -4.86
N LEU A 117 16.31 4.32 -3.61
CA LEU A 117 16.02 5.67 -3.11
C LEU A 117 16.69 6.77 -3.95
N ILE A 118 17.99 6.63 -4.24
CA ILE A 118 18.73 7.60 -5.06
C ILE A 118 18.16 7.63 -6.48
N SER A 119 17.83 6.48 -7.05
CA SER A 119 17.28 6.38 -8.40
C SER A 119 15.92 7.06 -8.51
N VAL A 120 15.04 6.91 -7.50
CA VAL A 120 13.75 7.63 -7.44
C VAL A 120 13.96 9.14 -7.36
N MET A 121 14.91 9.60 -6.54
CA MET A 121 15.21 11.03 -6.38
C MET A 121 15.74 11.66 -7.67
N VAL A 122 16.68 10.99 -8.35
CA VAL A 122 17.25 11.47 -9.62
C VAL A 122 16.17 11.47 -10.72
N ALA A 123 15.35 10.42 -10.79
CA ALA A 123 14.24 10.37 -11.74
C ALA A 123 13.24 11.50 -11.49
N TYR A 124 12.88 11.77 -10.23
CA TYR A 124 11.98 12.88 -9.89
C TYR A 124 12.58 14.22 -10.32
N ALA A 125 13.83 14.50 -9.94
CA ALA A 125 14.51 15.75 -10.30
C ALA A 125 14.55 15.94 -11.82
N ALA A 126 15.07 14.95 -12.55
CA ALA A 126 15.15 15.01 -14.00
C ALA A 126 13.77 15.16 -14.65
N GLY A 127 12.71 14.61 -14.06
CA GLY A 127 11.36 14.71 -14.61
C GLY A 127 10.65 16.04 -14.33
N THR A 128 10.89 16.66 -13.17
CA THR A 128 10.14 17.87 -12.75
C THR A 128 10.76 19.20 -13.17
N PHE A 129 11.96 19.22 -13.75
CA PHE A 129 12.57 20.49 -14.20
C PHE A 129 11.74 21.14 -15.30
N ARG A 130 11.21 22.34 -15.05
CA ARG A 130 10.43 23.11 -16.05
C ARG A 130 11.04 24.46 -16.33
N ASP A 131 11.56 25.08 -15.28
CA ASP A 131 12.21 26.37 -15.29
C ASP A 131 13.41 26.33 -14.31
N VAL A 132 14.27 27.35 -14.42
CA VAL A 132 15.50 27.41 -13.62
C VAL A 132 15.18 27.43 -12.12
N LEU A 133 14.13 28.12 -11.70
CA LEU A 133 13.77 28.23 -10.29
C LEU A 133 13.30 26.90 -9.72
N THR A 134 12.35 26.22 -10.38
CA THR A 134 11.86 24.91 -9.94
C THR A 134 12.95 23.83 -9.98
N ALA A 135 13.87 23.92 -10.96
CA ALA A 135 15.01 23.01 -11.06
C ALA A 135 16.03 23.22 -9.92
N VAL A 136 16.46 24.47 -9.68
CA VAL A 136 17.38 24.80 -8.58
C VAL A 136 16.77 24.42 -7.24
N TYR A 137 15.50 24.76 -7.01
CA TYR A 137 14.80 24.41 -5.77
C TYR A 137 14.78 22.89 -5.53
N SER A 138 14.42 22.11 -6.55
CA SER A 138 14.37 20.64 -6.46
C SER A 138 15.76 20.04 -6.21
N LEU A 139 16.79 20.52 -6.91
CA LEU A 139 18.18 20.05 -6.75
C LEU A 139 18.71 20.35 -5.35
N VAL A 140 18.50 21.56 -4.83
CA VAL A 140 18.96 21.96 -3.49
C VAL A 140 18.32 21.09 -2.42
N LEU A 141 17.00 20.88 -2.48
CA LEU A 141 16.30 20.04 -1.51
C LEU A 141 16.77 18.58 -1.56
N LEU A 142 16.92 18.00 -2.76
CA LEU A 142 17.36 16.61 -2.92
C LEU A 142 18.83 16.42 -2.53
N ALA A 143 19.70 17.39 -2.85
CA ALA A 143 21.08 17.40 -2.39
C ALA A 143 21.15 17.46 -0.85
N GLY A 144 20.26 18.21 -0.21
CA GLY A 144 20.13 18.24 1.25
C GLY A 144 19.80 16.87 1.85
N VAL A 145 18.89 16.10 1.21
CA VAL A 145 18.57 14.72 1.64
C VAL A 145 19.77 13.79 1.46
N ILE A 146 20.47 13.88 0.32
CA ILE A 146 21.68 13.06 0.06
C ILE A 146 22.77 13.40 1.08
N ALA A 147 23.01 14.68 1.36
CA ALA A 147 23.97 15.11 2.37
C ALA A 147 23.60 14.58 3.75
N TYR A 148 22.32 14.65 4.13
CA TYR A 148 21.81 14.06 5.38
C TYR A 148 22.09 12.54 5.45
N LEU A 149 21.83 11.80 4.38
CA LEU A 149 22.11 10.35 4.28
C LEU A 149 23.61 10.05 4.40
N VAL A 150 24.47 10.82 3.71
CA VAL A 150 25.93 10.63 3.74
C VAL A 150 26.48 10.93 5.14
N VAL A 151 26.07 12.03 5.76
CA VAL A 151 26.46 12.35 7.14
C VAL A 151 26.04 11.23 8.09
N HIS A 152 24.83 10.71 7.94
CA HIS A 152 24.34 9.61 8.75
C HIS A 152 25.14 8.31 8.53
N LEU A 153 25.49 7.99 7.28
CA LEU A 153 26.32 6.83 6.94
C LEU A 153 27.73 6.95 7.52
N LEU A 154 28.35 8.14 7.44
CA LEU A 154 29.67 8.42 8.00
C LEU A 154 29.67 8.36 9.54
N LEU A 155 28.64 8.91 10.18
CA LEU A 155 28.46 8.82 11.63
C LEU A 155 28.26 7.36 12.08
N ALA A 156 27.47 6.59 11.33
CA ALA A 156 27.28 5.16 11.61
C ALA A 156 28.62 4.38 11.51
N ALA A 157 29.43 4.66 10.49
CA ALA A 157 30.75 4.05 10.31
C ALA A 157 31.70 4.40 11.47
N ARG A 158 31.69 5.66 11.94
CA ARG A 158 32.48 6.09 13.11
C ARG A 158 32.05 5.42 14.40
N THR A 159 30.74 5.27 14.63
CA THR A 159 30.23 4.59 15.85
C THR A 159 30.50 3.08 15.86
N ALA A 160 30.77 2.45 14.71
CA ALA A 160 31.16 1.05 14.64
C ALA A 160 32.61 0.81 15.11
N GLN A 161 33.41 1.87 15.28
CA GLN A 161 34.79 1.83 15.76
C GLN A 161 34.92 2.12 17.26
N SER A 162 33.83 2.49 17.95
CA SER A 162 33.84 2.76 19.40
C SER A 162 33.44 1.50 20.19
N PRO A 163 34.13 1.16 21.29
CA PRO A 163 33.73 0.04 22.15
C PRO A 163 32.33 0.28 22.73
N PRO A 164 31.54 -0.78 22.97
CA PRO A 164 30.18 -0.64 23.47
C PRO A 164 30.20 0.01 24.85
N GLN A 165 29.69 1.24 24.94
CA GLN A 165 29.37 1.86 26.23
C GLN A 165 28.11 1.18 26.78
N ASN A 166 28.18 0.80 28.05
CA ASN A 166 27.03 0.36 28.84
C ASN A 166 26.04 1.53 28.98
N ASP A 167 25.19 1.73 27.98
CA ASP A 167 23.96 2.48 28.16
C ASP A 167 23.13 1.68 29.17
N SER A 168 22.99 2.24 30.36
CA SER A 168 22.07 1.75 31.38
C SER A 168 20.71 1.60 30.74
N GLY A 169 20.28 0.35 30.58
CA GLY A 169 19.02 0.02 29.95
C GLY A 169 17.88 0.70 30.69
N VAL A 170 17.39 1.81 30.13
CA VAL A 170 16.04 2.28 30.42
C VAL A 170 15.14 1.19 29.88
N GLN A 171 14.72 0.29 30.78
CA GLN A 171 13.78 -0.76 30.47
C GLN A 171 12.47 -0.09 30.09
N MET A 172 12.27 0.09 28.78
CA MET A 172 11.13 0.78 28.25
C MET A 172 9.92 -0.13 28.38
N ASP A 173 8.89 0.33 29.10
CA ASP A 173 7.66 -0.44 29.28
C ASP A 173 7.15 -0.97 27.94
N ALA A 174 6.72 -2.25 27.93
CA ALA A 174 6.18 -2.90 26.75
C ALA A 174 5.00 -2.12 26.12
N ALA A 175 4.28 -1.34 26.94
CA ALA A 175 3.24 -0.41 26.50
C ALA A 175 3.80 0.75 25.66
N LYS A 176 4.84 1.45 26.15
CA LYS A 176 5.50 2.55 25.42
C LYS A 176 6.12 2.08 24.10
N LEU A 177 6.69 0.87 24.08
CA LEU A 177 7.22 0.26 22.85
C LEU A 177 6.09 -0.03 21.83
N ARG A 178 4.95 -0.58 22.27
CA ARG A 178 3.79 -0.84 21.41
C ARG A 178 3.18 0.44 20.85
N ALA A 179 3.10 1.49 21.66
CA ALA A 179 2.65 2.82 21.23
C ALA A 179 3.59 3.38 20.15
N ALA A 180 4.90 3.39 20.39
CA ALA A 180 5.90 3.83 19.41
C ALA A 180 5.81 3.04 18.10
N GLU A 181 5.67 1.71 18.15
CA GLU A 181 5.45 0.90 16.95
C GLU A 181 4.18 1.26 16.17
N ARG A 182 3.09 1.60 16.87
CA ARG A 182 1.83 2.04 16.24
C ARG A 182 2.00 3.40 15.57
N TRP A 183 2.68 4.32 16.24
CA TRP A 183 3.00 5.63 15.68
C TRP A 183 3.84 5.52 14.40
N LEU A 184 4.86 4.65 14.40
CA LEU A 184 5.72 4.37 13.24
C LEU A 184 4.94 3.77 12.05
N LYS A 185 4.03 2.82 12.31
CA LYS A 185 3.19 2.16 11.29
C LYS A 185 2.42 3.17 10.45
N VAL A 186 1.75 4.09 11.14
CA VAL A 186 0.86 5.07 10.52
C VAL A 186 1.65 6.18 9.83
N LEU A 187 2.75 6.62 10.44
CA LEU A 187 3.59 7.67 9.86
C LEU A 187 4.24 7.23 8.55
N MET A 188 4.66 5.97 8.50
CA MET A 188 5.19 5.37 7.28
C MET A 188 4.12 5.23 6.20
N LEU A 189 2.88 4.85 6.56
CA LEU A 189 1.78 4.81 5.58
C LEU A 189 1.53 6.20 4.98
N LEU A 190 1.46 7.24 5.82
CA LEU A 190 1.27 8.62 5.37
C LEU A 190 2.43 9.09 4.48
N ALA A 191 3.67 8.81 4.88
CA ALA A 191 4.85 9.22 4.12
C ALA A 191 4.97 8.46 2.79
N THR A 192 4.76 7.15 2.79
CA THR A 192 4.70 6.34 1.57
C THR A 192 3.62 6.87 0.63
N PHE A 193 2.41 7.12 1.14
CA PHE A 193 1.35 7.77 0.36
C PHE A 193 1.79 9.10 -0.26
N ALA A 194 2.32 10.01 0.54
CA ALA A 194 2.74 11.33 0.06
C ALA A 194 3.83 11.24 -1.01
N VAL A 195 4.85 10.38 -0.83
CA VAL A 195 5.88 10.12 -1.84
C VAL A 195 5.25 9.65 -3.14
N SER A 196 4.30 8.69 -3.08
CA SER A 196 3.68 8.15 -4.29
C SER A 196 2.92 9.19 -5.11
N VAL A 197 2.09 9.97 -4.41
CA VAL A 197 1.19 10.95 -5.02
C VAL A 197 1.99 12.09 -5.61
N THR A 198 2.96 12.61 -4.85
CA THR A 198 3.80 13.72 -5.28
C THR A 198 4.75 13.31 -6.39
N TYR A 199 5.24 12.06 -6.41
CA TYR A 199 6.06 11.56 -7.51
C TYR A 199 5.27 11.55 -8.83
N VAL A 200 4.10 10.91 -8.85
CA VAL A 200 3.26 10.83 -10.06
C VAL A 200 2.83 12.22 -10.54
N ALA A 201 2.39 13.08 -9.60
CA ALA A 201 1.94 14.44 -9.91
C ALA A 201 3.08 15.38 -10.33
N GLY A 202 4.30 15.18 -9.84
CA GLY A 202 5.46 15.95 -10.28
C GLY A 202 5.87 15.62 -11.71
N LEU A 203 5.77 14.35 -12.11
CA LEU A 203 6.09 13.93 -13.48
C LEU A 203 5.00 14.31 -14.49
N SER A 204 3.74 14.39 -14.03
CA SER A 204 2.57 14.73 -14.83
C SER A 204 2.09 16.14 -14.48
N ALA A 205 2.59 17.15 -15.18
CA ALA A 205 2.24 18.54 -14.90
C ALA A 205 0.72 18.74 -14.99
N PRO A 206 0.09 19.45 -14.03
CA PRO A 206 -1.30 19.86 -14.17
C PRO A 206 -1.44 20.64 -15.47
N GLY A 207 -2.39 20.28 -16.33
CA GLY A 207 -2.46 20.85 -17.67
C GLY A 207 -2.11 19.87 -18.79
N GLY A 208 -1.18 18.94 -18.55
CA GLY A 208 -0.54 18.18 -19.61
C GLY A 208 0.63 18.95 -20.26
N PHE A 209 1.04 18.48 -21.44
CA PHE A 209 2.22 18.98 -22.17
C PHE A 209 1.87 19.29 -23.62
N TRP A 210 2.58 20.25 -24.19
CA TRP A 210 2.53 20.53 -25.62
C TRP A 210 3.20 19.41 -26.41
N ASP A 211 2.56 18.96 -27.48
CA ASP A 211 3.06 17.90 -28.38
C ASP A 211 3.37 18.39 -29.81
N HIS A 212 3.27 19.70 -30.05
CA HIS A 212 3.66 20.37 -31.28
C HIS A 212 4.44 21.65 -30.97
N ALA A 213 5.06 22.22 -32.00
CA ALA A 213 5.82 23.46 -31.89
C ALA A 213 5.02 24.59 -32.55
N GLU A 214 4.79 25.68 -31.82
CA GLU A 214 4.30 26.95 -32.34
C GLU A 214 5.17 28.09 -31.82
N ASP A 215 5.07 29.26 -32.44
CA ASP A 215 5.94 30.42 -32.13
C ASP A 215 5.86 30.90 -30.66
N SER A 216 4.80 30.52 -29.93
CA SER A 216 4.57 30.90 -28.54
C SER A 216 5.05 29.86 -27.50
N HIS A 217 5.26 28.60 -27.88
CA HIS A 217 5.53 27.52 -26.93
C HIS A 217 6.39 26.39 -27.50
N ARG A 218 7.18 25.75 -26.61
CA ARG A 218 8.06 24.63 -27.00
C ARG A 218 7.38 23.29 -26.72
N PRO A 219 7.56 22.29 -27.59
CA PRO A 219 7.13 20.92 -27.30
C PRO A 219 7.69 20.43 -25.96
N GLY A 220 6.85 19.75 -25.17
CA GLY A 220 7.20 19.19 -23.87
C GLY A 220 7.16 20.17 -22.71
N ASP A 221 6.97 21.47 -22.98
CA ASP A 221 6.59 22.43 -21.95
C ASP A 221 5.17 22.14 -21.44
N ALA A 222 4.95 22.45 -20.16
CA ALA A 222 3.63 22.29 -19.55
C ALA A 222 2.66 23.31 -20.15
N ILE A 223 1.42 22.89 -20.42
CA ILE A 223 0.41 23.74 -21.06
C ILE A 223 0.13 25.04 -20.27
N LEU A 224 0.24 24.99 -18.95
CA LEU A 224 0.01 26.16 -18.08
C LEU A 224 1.21 27.12 -17.97
N LYS A 225 2.34 26.81 -18.62
CA LYS A 225 3.58 27.61 -18.54
C LYS A 225 3.49 28.84 -19.46
N GLY A 226 3.95 29.99 -18.98
CA GLY A 226 4.05 31.22 -19.79
C GLY A 226 2.74 31.99 -20.01
N GLY A 227 1.61 31.50 -19.47
CA GLY A 227 0.29 32.15 -19.55
C GLY A 227 -0.25 32.65 -18.20
N PRO A 228 -1.57 32.96 -18.12
CA PRO A 228 -2.23 33.44 -16.89
C PRO A 228 -2.11 32.49 -15.69
N HIS A 229 -1.89 31.21 -15.96
CA HIS A 229 -1.81 30.14 -14.96
C HIS A 229 -0.37 29.81 -14.52
N ASP A 230 0.65 30.51 -15.02
CA ASP A 230 2.07 30.21 -14.78
C ASP A 230 2.46 30.28 -13.29
N ALA A 231 1.96 31.30 -12.58
CA ALA A 231 2.20 31.45 -11.15
C ALA A 231 1.61 30.28 -10.34
N ARG A 232 0.44 29.76 -10.76
CA ARG A 232 -0.21 28.59 -10.13
C ARG A 232 0.59 27.31 -10.39
N LEU A 233 1.10 27.15 -11.61
CA LEU A 233 1.95 26.02 -11.98
C LEU A 233 3.25 25.99 -11.15
N LYS A 234 3.91 27.14 -10.99
CA LYS A 234 5.11 27.27 -10.15
C LYS A 234 4.82 26.96 -8.69
N ALA A 235 3.73 27.51 -8.14
CA ALA A 235 3.30 27.21 -6.77
C ALA A 235 3.02 25.71 -6.57
N PHE A 236 2.35 25.07 -7.53
CA PHE A 236 2.13 23.62 -7.55
C PHE A 236 3.45 22.85 -7.42
N PHE A 237 4.43 23.12 -8.29
CA PHE A 237 5.70 22.38 -8.30
C PHE A 237 6.54 22.58 -7.04
N ILE A 238 6.55 23.81 -6.49
CA ILE A 238 7.23 24.10 -5.22
C ILE A 238 6.59 23.28 -4.11
N CYS A 239 5.28 23.44 -3.88
CA CYS A 239 4.56 22.75 -2.81
C CYS A 239 4.61 21.21 -2.95
N ASN A 240 4.45 20.70 -4.17
CA ASN A 240 4.51 19.26 -4.45
C ASN A 240 5.91 18.69 -4.17
N THR A 241 6.97 19.40 -4.57
CA THR A 241 8.36 18.99 -4.30
C THR A 241 8.70 19.07 -2.81
N THR A 242 8.23 20.10 -2.11
CA THR A 242 8.38 20.18 -0.65
C THR A 242 7.72 18.98 0.03
N ALA A 243 6.51 18.61 -0.37
CA ALA A 243 5.82 17.45 0.18
C ALA A 243 6.53 16.12 -0.16
N PHE A 244 7.04 15.97 -1.39
CA PHE A 244 7.84 14.81 -1.81
C PHE A 244 9.10 14.66 -0.94
N VAL A 245 9.88 15.74 -0.78
CA VAL A 245 11.13 15.69 -0.02
C VAL A 245 10.89 15.50 1.48
N ALA A 246 9.92 16.22 2.06
CA ALA A 246 9.56 16.04 3.47
C ALA A 246 9.10 14.60 3.76
N SER A 247 8.32 13.99 2.87
CA SER A 247 7.88 12.60 3.03
C SER A 247 9.01 11.58 2.83
N LEU A 248 9.98 11.82 1.95
CA LEU A 248 11.20 11.00 1.87
C LEU A 248 12.04 11.09 3.15
N LEU A 249 12.22 12.29 3.71
CA LEU A 249 12.93 12.49 4.98
C LEU A 249 12.25 11.73 6.12
N ILE A 250 10.91 11.76 6.19
CA ILE A 250 10.15 10.95 7.15
C ILE A 250 10.49 9.46 6.97
N LEU A 251 10.46 8.93 5.74
CA LEU A 251 10.76 7.52 5.51
C LEU A 251 12.19 7.15 5.94
N VAL A 252 13.18 7.97 5.57
CA VAL A 252 14.58 7.78 5.97
C VAL A 252 14.72 7.76 7.49
N MET A 253 14.11 8.73 8.19
CA MET A 253 14.15 8.81 9.65
C MET A 253 13.47 7.62 10.34
N LEU A 254 12.38 7.10 9.77
CA LEU A 254 11.65 5.95 10.31
C LEU A 254 12.38 4.62 10.14
N LEU A 255 13.23 4.52 9.12
CA LEU A 255 13.99 3.33 8.79
C LEU A 255 15.22 3.15 9.70
N ASP A 256 15.69 4.21 10.36
CA ASP A 256 16.84 4.13 11.26
C ASP A 256 16.48 3.70 12.70
N LYS A 257 17.18 2.68 13.21
CA LYS A 257 17.01 2.14 14.57
C LYS A 257 17.55 3.09 15.65
N LYS A 258 18.59 3.90 15.37
CA LYS A 258 19.17 4.83 16.36
C LYS A 258 18.33 6.09 16.55
N LEU A 259 17.69 6.59 15.49
CA LEU A 259 16.80 7.75 15.56
C LEU A 259 15.43 7.44 16.19
N ARG A 260 14.96 6.18 16.14
CA ARG A 260 13.65 5.77 16.69
C ARG A 260 13.45 6.00 18.19
N PHE A 261 14.52 6.03 18.98
CA PHE A 261 14.44 6.07 20.44
C PHE A 261 15.00 7.36 21.06
N ARG A 262 15.43 8.33 20.23
CA ARG A 262 15.91 9.62 20.74
C ARG A 262 14.74 10.57 20.90
N HIS A 263 14.46 11.00 22.14
CA HIS A 263 13.41 11.95 22.52
C HIS A 263 13.38 13.24 21.67
N LYS A 264 14.52 13.65 21.08
CA LYS A 264 14.67 14.78 20.15
C LYS A 264 14.04 14.58 18.77
N VAL A 265 13.88 13.34 18.29
CA VAL A 265 13.40 13.01 16.93
C VAL A 265 11.88 13.17 16.77
N SER A 266 11.14 13.21 17.89
CA SER A 266 9.68 13.39 17.89
C SER A 266 9.26 14.74 17.31
N TYR A 267 9.90 15.85 17.74
CA TYR A 267 9.54 17.19 17.27
C TYR A 267 9.78 17.40 15.77
N GLU A 268 10.94 16.98 15.28
CA GLU A 268 11.31 17.11 13.86
C GLU A 268 10.35 16.33 12.94
N SER A 269 9.92 15.14 13.38
CA SER A 269 8.99 14.30 12.61
C SER A 269 7.61 14.97 12.43
N TYR A 270 7.09 15.65 13.45
CA TYR A 270 5.80 16.34 13.36
C TYR A 270 5.85 17.58 12.45
N VAL A 271 6.98 18.30 12.46
CA VAL A 271 7.20 19.41 11.53
C VAL A 271 7.16 18.90 10.09
N PHE A 272 7.85 17.79 9.78
CA PHE A 272 7.81 17.21 8.44
C PHE A 272 6.41 16.70 8.04
N ILE A 273 5.61 16.17 8.98
CA ILE A 273 4.21 15.78 8.72
C ILE A 273 3.38 17.01 8.35
N GLY A 274 3.46 18.07 9.15
CA GLY A 274 2.73 19.32 8.90
C GLY A 274 3.11 19.92 7.54
N VAL A 275 4.41 19.96 7.23
CA VAL A 275 4.95 20.40 5.94
C VAL A 275 4.44 19.52 4.79
N THR A 276 4.39 18.20 4.97
CA THR A 276 3.89 17.26 3.95
C THR A 276 2.41 17.49 3.67
N LEU A 277 1.57 17.57 4.71
CA LEU A 277 0.12 17.78 4.56
C LEU A 277 -0.18 19.16 3.96
N ALA A 278 0.47 20.22 4.45
CA ALA A 278 0.32 21.56 3.91
C ALA A 278 0.78 21.64 2.45
N GLY A 279 1.91 21.02 2.12
CA GLY A 279 2.44 20.95 0.75
C GLY A 279 1.48 20.22 -0.21
N LEU A 280 0.91 19.08 0.21
CA LEU A 280 -0.11 18.37 -0.57
C LEU A 280 -1.36 19.23 -0.78
N MET A 281 -1.88 19.86 0.26
CA MET A 281 -3.08 20.69 0.16
C MET A 281 -2.87 21.93 -0.72
N ALA A 282 -1.73 22.60 -0.58
CA ALA A 282 -1.37 23.76 -1.40
C ALA A 282 -1.13 23.36 -2.87
N ALA A 283 -0.45 22.23 -3.11
CA ALA A 283 -0.28 21.70 -4.45
C ALA A 283 -1.63 21.34 -5.09
N TYR A 284 -2.53 20.67 -4.36
CA TYR A 284 -3.87 20.37 -4.86
C TYR A 284 -4.66 21.63 -5.23
N ALA A 285 -4.65 22.65 -4.37
CA ALA A 285 -5.34 23.91 -4.63
C ALA A 285 -4.77 24.65 -5.85
N ALA A 286 -3.44 24.73 -5.96
CA ALA A 286 -2.77 25.42 -7.07
C ALA A 286 -2.92 24.65 -8.41
N GLY A 287 -2.74 23.34 -8.37
CA GLY A 287 -2.76 22.47 -9.54
C GLY A 287 -4.17 22.10 -10.02
N GLY A 288 -5.16 22.00 -9.13
CA GLY A 288 -6.51 21.55 -9.46
C GLY A 288 -7.53 22.66 -9.77
N SER A 289 -7.28 23.91 -9.35
CA SER A 289 -8.18 25.02 -9.64
C SER A 289 -7.70 25.89 -10.81
N ARG A 290 -8.62 26.28 -11.69
CA ARG A 290 -8.37 27.26 -12.77
C ARG A 290 -9.14 28.57 -12.61
N LYS A 291 -10.28 28.55 -11.89
CA LYS A 291 -11.08 29.75 -11.59
C LYS A 291 -10.93 30.19 -10.14
N ILE A 292 -11.23 31.47 -9.88
CA ILE A 292 -11.17 32.09 -8.55
C ILE A 292 -12.15 31.41 -7.60
N ASP A 293 -13.41 31.21 -8.00
CA ASP A 293 -14.43 30.58 -7.15
C ASP A 293 -14.03 29.17 -6.67
N THR A 294 -13.46 28.36 -7.57
CA THR A 294 -12.97 27.02 -7.24
C THR A 294 -11.76 27.07 -6.31
N THR A 295 -10.88 28.06 -6.50
CA THR A 295 -9.73 28.27 -5.61
C THR A 295 -10.20 28.70 -4.22
N ILE A 296 -11.12 29.66 -4.11
CA ILE A 296 -11.69 30.10 -2.83
C ILE A 296 -12.33 28.91 -2.11
N TYR A 297 -13.12 28.10 -2.82
CA TYR A 297 -13.76 26.93 -2.24
C TYR A 297 -12.74 25.93 -1.66
N VAL A 298 -11.72 25.54 -2.44
CA VAL A 298 -10.71 24.58 -1.97
C VAL A 298 -9.87 25.20 -0.86
N SER A 299 -9.48 26.46 -0.96
CA SER A 299 -8.74 27.17 0.09
C SER A 299 -9.54 27.30 1.38
N ALA A 300 -10.87 27.52 1.31
CA ALA A 300 -11.74 27.51 2.47
C ALA A 300 -11.81 26.11 3.10
N LEU A 301 -11.95 25.07 2.29
CA LEU A 301 -11.95 23.68 2.74
C LEU A 301 -10.62 23.30 3.40
N VAL A 302 -9.50 23.75 2.85
CA VAL A 302 -8.15 23.64 3.46
C VAL A 302 -8.10 24.40 4.79
N GLY A 303 -8.65 25.62 4.82
CA GLY A 303 -8.79 26.43 6.03
C GLY A 303 -9.56 25.71 7.13
N VAL A 304 -10.64 25.00 6.80
CA VAL A 304 -11.39 24.17 7.77
C VAL A 304 -10.50 23.10 8.39
N VAL A 305 -9.67 22.41 7.60
CA VAL A 305 -8.73 21.42 8.16
C VAL A 305 -7.71 22.07 9.08
N VAL A 306 -7.14 23.20 8.68
CA VAL A 306 -6.19 23.95 9.50
C VAL A 306 -6.84 24.41 10.80
N VAL A 307 -8.08 24.93 10.74
CA VAL A 307 -8.87 25.32 11.90
C VAL A 307 -9.18 24.11 12.78
N CYS A 308 -9.55 22.96 12.21
CA CYS A 308 -9.73 21.73 12.96
C CYS A 308 -8.43 21.33 13.70
N ILE A 309 -7.28 21.40 13.02
CA ILE A 309 -5.97 21.13 13.63
C ILE A 309 -5.65 22.16 14.73
N LEU A 310 -5.91 23.45 14.50
CA LEU A 310 -5.66 24.52 15.47
C LEU A 310 -6.60 24.45 16.69
N LEU A 311 -7.89 24.21 16.49
CA LEU A 311 -8.85 23.98 17.57
C LEU A 311 -8.47 22.75 18.39
N GLN A 312 -7.97 21.70 17.74
CA GLN A 312 -7.40 20.54 18.43
C GLN A 312 -6.20 20.95 19.29
N LEU A 313 -5.27 21.77 18.77
CA LEU A 313 -4.11 22.27 19.52
C LEU A 313 -4.53 23.15 20.73
N VAL A 314 -5.54 24.00 20.56
CA VAL A 314 -6.05 24.90 21.60
C VAL A 314 -6.79 24.11 22.70
N PHE A 315 -7.66 23.17 22.34
CA PHE A 315 -8.38 22.34 23.29
C PHE A 315 -7.44 21.50 24.18
N VAL A 316 -6.41 20.94 23.55
CA VAL A 316 -5.31 20.23 24.22
C VAL A 316 -4.57 21.13 25.21
N PHE A 317 -4.25 22.36 24.79
CA PHE A 317 -3.60 23.34 25.65
C PHE A 317 -4.48 23.72 26.85
N LEU A 318 -5.78 23.93 26.63
CA LEU A 318 -6.75 24.28 27.68
C LEU A 318 -6.94 23.15 28.71
N LEU A 319 -7.03 21.89 28.27
CA LEU A 319 -7.13 20.74 29.19
C LEU A 319 -5.89 20.61 30.09
N LYS A 320 -4.68 20.82 29.54
CA LYS A 320 -3.44 20.78 30.30
C LYS A 320 -3.33 21.95 31.28
N ALA A 321 -3.76 23.15 30.88
CA ALA A 321 -3.82 24.31 31.77
C ALA A 321 -4.75 24.05 32.97
N ASN A 322 -5.89 23.39 32.75
CA ASN A 322 -6.83 23.02 33.81
C ASN A 322 -6.27 21.96 34.78
N SER A 323 -5.57 20.93 34.27
CA SER A 323 -4.89 19.96 35.13
C SER A 323 -3.75 20.58 35.95
N SER A 324 -3.04 21.57 35.40
CA SER A 324 -1.98 22.28 36.13
C SER A 324 -2.52 23.22 37.21
N ALA A 325 -3.75 23.73 37.06
CA ALA A 325 -4.42 24.56 38.06
C ALA A 325 -4.96 23.73 39.25
N ASN A 326 -5.48 22.53 38.99
CA ASN A 326 -5.99 21.64 40.05
C ASN A 326 -4.90 20.93 40.87
N GLY A 327 -3.65 20.85 40.37
CA GLY A 327 -2.53 20.26 41.10
C GLY A 327 -1.88 21.16 42.16
N SER A 328 -2.27 22.44 42.25
CA SER A 328 -1.65 23.42 43.16
C SER A 328 -2.47 23.71 44.43
N ASN A 329 -3.61 23.03 44.64
CA ASN A 329 -4.49 23.28 45.78
C ASN A 329 -4.39 22.16 46.85
N GLY A 330 -3.15 21.82 47.23
CA GLY A 330 -2.86 20.88 48.31
C GLY A 330 -1.69 21.38 49.17
N ASN A 331 -2.03 21.81 50.39
CA ASN A 331 -1.17 22.15 51.54
C ASN A 331 -0.41 23.49 51.54
N GLY A 332 -0.78 24.36 52.51
CA GLY A 332 0.11 25.39 53.02
C GLY A 332 -0.58 26.57 53.72
N ARG A 333 -1.24 26.33 54.86
CA ARG A 333 -1.70 27.38 55.78
C ARG A 333 -0.54 27.74 56.73
N GLY A 334 -0.01 28.98 56.68
CA GLY A 334 0.94 29.48 57.69
C GLY A 334 1.78 30.72 57.32
N GLN A 335 1.43 31.86 57.94
CA GLN A 335 2.28 33.00 58.38
C GLN A 335 3.03 33.95 57.40
N LEU A 336 2.48 35.19 57.35
CA LEU A 336 3.08 36.50 57.71
C LEU A 336 4.45 36.93 57.14
N GLY A 337 4.48 38.05 56.40
CA GLY A 337 5.67 38.91 56.28
C GLY A 337 5.90 39.60 54.92
N THR A 338 5.37 40.82 54.81
CA THR A 338 5.79 42.04 54.07
C THR A 338 6.87 42.03 52.96
N GLN A 339 6.54 42.81 51.90
CA GLN A 339 7.37 43.63 50.98
C GLN A 339 7.45 43.20 49.51
N ALA A 340 6.88 44.08 48.65
CA ALA A 340 7.21 44.21 47.23
C ALA A 340 8.60 44.87 47.08
N PRO A 341 9.33 44.65 45.98
CA PRO A 341 9.24 45.64 44.89
C PRO A 341 9.46 45.13 43.44
N LEU A 342 8.85 45.90 42.51
CA LEU A 342 9.34 46.38 41.20
C LEU A 342 9.84 45.40 40.11
N ALA A 343 9.00 45.32 39.07
CA ALA A 343 9.30 45.37 37.63
C ALA A 343 10.71 44.98 37.12
N SER A 344 10.78 43.87 36.39
CA SER A 344 11.70 43.72 35.26
C SER A 344 10.98 43.07 34.08
N THR A 345 11.06 43.77 32.95
CA THR A 345 10.44 43.45 31.67
C THR A 345 11.22 42.31 31.01
N ASP A 346 10.90 41.05 31.33
CA ASP A 346 11.64 39.92 30.77
C ASP A 346 11.01 39.40 29.47
N ASN A 347 11.72 39.66 28.38
CA ASN A 347 11.55 39.08 27.04
C ASN A 347 11.71 37.54 27.05
N GLY A 348 12.08 36.95 28.19
CA GLY A 348 12.05 35.52 28.50
C GLY A 348 10.65 34.89 28.55
N GLY A 349 9.59 35.68 28.79
CA GLY A 349 8.21 35.17 28.90
C GLY A 349 7.67 34.54 27.61
N TYR A 350 8.03 35.08 26.44
CA TYR A 350 7.60 34.55 25.14
C TYR A 350 8.35 33.26 24.78
N ARG A 351 9.67 33.22 24.98
CA ARG A 351 10.48 32.00 24.77
C ARG A 351 10.10 30.89 25.74
N HIS A 352 9.77 31.22 26.98
CA HIS A 352 9.33 30.26 28.00
C HIS A 352 7.91 29.75 27.72
N LYS A 353 6.99 30.62 27.28
CA LYS A 353 5.65 30.20 26.80
C LYS A 353 5.74 29.33 25.55
N ILE A 354 6.62 29.63 24.60
CA ILE A 354 6.83 28.81 23.40
C ILE A 354 7.46 27.46 23.77
N LYS A 355 8.49 27.43 24.64
CA LYS A 355 9.08 26.17 25.13
C LYS A 355 8.11 25.35 25.98
N SER A 356 7.29 25.99 26.80
CA SER A 356 6.23 25.36 27.61
C SER A 356 5.10 24.83 26.72
N PHE A 357 4.70 25.59 25.70
CA PHE A 357 3.74 25.17 24.67
C PHE A 357 4.27 23.99 23.85
N LEU A 358 5.53 24.03 23.40
CA LEU A 358 6.21 22.95 22.70
C LEU A 358 6.41 21.71 23.59
N SER A 359 6.70 21.90 24.88
CA SER A 359 6.82 20.82 25.88
C SER A 359 5.46 20.21 26.27
N CYS A 360 4.40 21.02 26.25
CA CYS A 360 3.01 20.61 26.45
C CYS A 360 2.48 19.83 25.24
N LEU A 361 2.75 20.32 24.02
CA LEU A 361 2.54 19.62 22.74
C LEU A 361 3.25 18.26 22.73
N PHE A 362 4.51 18.26 23.18
CA PHE A 362 5.34 17.07 23.33
C PHE A 362 4.78 16.08 24.35
N SER A 363 4.32 16.56 25.51
CA SER A 363 3.69 15.72 26.53
C SER A 363 2.39 15.12 26.02
N LEU A 364 1.53 15.84 25.29
CA LEU A 364 0.21 15.33 24.92
C LEU A 364 0.21 14.38 23.72
N LEU A 365 1.15 14.53 22.79
CA LEU A 365 1.37 13.57 21.71
C LEU A 365 2.03 12.27 22.23
N CYS A 366 2.72 12.30 23.37
CA CYS A 366 3.25 11.13 24.08
C CYS A 366 2.34 10.54 25.18
N SER A 367 1.49 11.35 25.82
CA SER A 367 0.81 11.02 27.09
C SER A 367 -0.58 10.38 26.92
N SER A 368 -1.02 10.04 25.71
CA SER A 368 -2.28 9.29 25.58
C SER A 368 -2.23 7.88 26.19
N ASP A 369 -1.07 7.41 26.68
CA ASP A 369 -0.92 6.19 27.49
C ASP A 369 -0.54 6.44 28.97
N GLU A 370 -0.11 7.65 29.36
CA GLU A 370 0.42 7.88 30.72
C GLU A 370 -0.67 8.32 31.73
N GLN A 371 -1.86 8.68 31.26
CA GLN A 371 -2.98 9.06 32.12
C GLN A 371 -3.83 7.88 32.61
N ARG A 372 -3.51 6.64 32.21
CA ARG A 372 -4.24 5.43 32.65
C ARG A 372 -3.73 4.84 33.97
N HIS A 373 -2.64 5.35 34.53
CA HIS A 373 -2.02 4.77 35.74
C HIS A 373 -2.10 5.62 37.02
N GLN A 374 -2.77 6.77 37.02
CA GLN A 374 -2.91 7.60 38.24
C GLN A 374 -4.35 7.76 38.77
N ILE A 375 -5.33 7.06 38.21
CA ILE A 375 -6.70 7.02 38.78
C ILE A 375 -6.99 5.69 39.50
N GLN A 376 -6.03 4.75 39.51
CA GLN A 376 -6.18 3.46 40.18
C GLN A 376 -5.12 3.19 41.26
N ASP A 377 -4.63 4.25 41.91
CA ASP A 377 -3.84 4.14 43.14
C ASP A 377 -4.53 4.97 44.22
N GLY A 378 -5.62 4.42 44.75
CA GLY A 378 -6.43 5.12 45.74
C GLY A 378 -7.59 4.31 46.30
N GLN A 379 -7.47 2.98 46.40
CA GLN A 379 -8.29 2.13 47.28
C GLN A 379 -7.78 0.69 47.27
N THR A 380 -6.75 0.40 48.06
CA THR A 380 -6.45 -0.95 48.53
C THR A 380 -7.13 -1.14 49.89
N SER A 381 -8.27 -1.81 49.90
CA SER A 381 -8.74 -2.54 51.08
C SER A 381 -9.42 -3.84 50.66
N ILE A 382 -8.63 -4.93 50.77
CA ILE A 382 -8.98 -6.32 51.09
C ILE A 382 -10.36 -6.84 50.61
N ALA A 383 -10.37 -7.72 49.60
CA ALA A 383 -11.17 -8.96 49.60
C ALA A 383 -10.82 -9.87 48.39
N ASN A 384 -10.70 -11.17 48.68
CA ASN A 384 -10.52 -12.30 47.76
C ASN A 384 -11.59 -12.37 46.65
N GLY A 385 -11.21 -12.81 45.44
CA GLY A 385 -12.17 -13.23 44.42
C GLY A 385 -11.54 -13.53 43.05
N ASN A 386 -11.48 -14.82 42.72
CA ASN A 386 -11.04 -15.35 41.43
C ASN A 386 -11.94 -14.89 40.27
N GLY A 387 -11.32 -14.49 39.14
CA GLY A 387 -11.95 -14.43 37.82
C GLY A 387 -12.42 -13.04 37.36
N SER A 388 -11.75 -12.45 36.36
CA SER A 388 -12.34 -11.59 35.28
C SER A 388 -11.38 -10.67 34.49
N ASN A 389 -10.05 -10.87 34.49
CA ASN A 389 -9.15 -9.99 33.68
C ASN A 389 -9.21 -10.16 32.14
N GLN A 390 -10.11 -10.97 31.57
CA GLN A 390 -10.21 -11.17 30.11
C GLN A 390 -11.22 -10.25 29.39
N ARG A 391 -12.05 -9.47 30.10
CA ARG A 391 -13.11 -8.66 29.47
C ARG A 391 -12.69 -7.26 29.02
N GLU A 392 -11.66 -6.67 29.61
CA GLU A 392 -11.25 -5.29 29.27
C GLU A 392 -10.23 -5.18 28.11
N GLU A 393 -9.50 -6.25 27.78
CA GLU A 393 -8.52 -6.23 26.67
C GLU A 393 -9.15 -6.37 25.26
N GLN A 394 -10.30 -7.03 25.15
CA GLN A 394 -10.98 -7.28 23.87
C GLN A 394 -11.51 -6.02 23.13
N PRO A 395 -12.15 -5.03 23.78
CA PRO A 395 -12.71 -3.87 23.08
C PRO A 395 -11.64 -2.95 22.47
N ASN A 396 -10.51 -2.74 23.16
CA ASN A 396 -9.40 -1.93 22.64
C ASN A 396 -8.76 -2.54 21.37
N GLN A 397 -8.69 -3.86 21.28
CA GLN A 397 -8.12 -4.54 20.12
C GLN A 397 -9.03 -4.48 18.88
N ALA A 398 -10.34 -4.44 19.06
CA ALA A 398 -11.31 -4.28 17.96
C ALA A 398 -11.27 -2.85 17.39
N LEU A 399 -11.20 -1.84 18.27
CA LEU A 399 -11.08 -0.43 17.91
C LEU A 399 -9.81 -0.16 17.07
N GLU A 400 -8.67 -0.71 17.46
CA GLU A 400 -7.42 -0.55 16.73
C GLU A 400 -7.44 -1.18 15.34
N LYS A 401 -8.08 -2.35 15.20
CA LYS A 401 -8.25 -3.00 13.90
C LYS A 401 -9.10 -2.14 12.97
N ALA A 402 -10.18 -1.54 13.48
CA ALA A 402 -11.00 -0.61 12.70
C ALA A 402 -10.20 0.61 12.24
N ARG A 403 -9.47 1.28 13.15
CA ARG A 403 -8.61 2.45 12.82
C ARG A 403 -7.62 2.18 11.68
N SER A 404 -6.97 1.01 11.68
CA SER A 404 -6.01 0.65 10.62
C SER A 404 -6.64 0.52 9.24
N LEU A 405 -7.91 0.10 9.17
CA LEU A 405 -8.67 -0.06 7.94
C LEU A 405 -9.20 1.29 7.44
N VAL A 406 -9.69 2.13 8.35
CA VAL A 406 -10.13 3.50 8.03
C VAL A 406 -8.98 4.31 7.46
N LEU A 407 -7.80 4.23 8.08
CA LEU A 407 -6.60 4.90 7.60
C LEU A 407 -6.25 4.45 6.18
N LEU A 408 -6.32 3.15 5.89
CA LEU A 408 -6.03 2.61 4.57
C LEU A 408 -7.01 3.16 3.52
N LEU A 409 -8.31 3.15 3.82
CA LEU A 409 -9.36 3.69 2.94
C LEU A 409 -9.11 5.18 2.66
N ALA A 410 -8.95 5.98 3.70
CA ALA A 410 -8.74 7.42 3.58
C ALA A 410 -7.45 7.76 2.82
N THR A 411 -6.38 6.98 3.01
CA THR A 411 -5.13 7.17 2.27
C THR A 411 -5.32 6.91 0.76
N LEU A 412 -6.08 5.87 0.42
CA LEU A 412 -6.35 5.51 -0.96
C LEU A 412 -7.34 6.45 -1.64
N ALA A 413 -8.38 6.89 -0.92
CA ALA A 413 -9.32 7.92 -1.38
C ALA A 413 -8.60 9.25 -1.62
N ALA A 414 -7.76 9.73 -0.67
CA ALA A 414 -6.93 10.92 -0.87
C ALA A 414 -6.03 10.81 -2.12
N THR A 415 -5.51 9.62 -2.43
CA THR A 415 -4.63 9.37 -3.59
C THR A 415 -5.39 9.60 -4.89
N ILE A 416 -6.53 8.94 -5.05
CA ILE A 416 -7.29 8.96 -6.30
C ILE A 416 -7.97 10.32 -6.53
N THR A 417 -8.43 10.99 -5.47
CA THR A 417 -9.04 12.31 -5.57
C THR A 417 -8.01 13.40 -5.87
N TYR A 418 -6.79 13.26 -5.33
CA TYR A 418 -5.69 14.17 -5.65
C TYR A 418 -5.36 14.10 -7.14
N GLN A 419 -5.17 12.89 -7.68
CA GLN A 419 -4.88 12.71 -9.10
C GLN A 419 -6.02 13.19 -10.00
N ALA A 420 -7.27 12.86 -9.66
CA ALA A 420 -8.45 13.32 -10.39
C ALA A 420 -8.64 14.84 -10.36
N GLY A 421 -8.21 15.51 -9.29
CA GLY A 421 -8.27 16.97 -9.21
C GLY A 421 -7.25 17.67 -10.11
N LEU A 422 -6.07 17.08 -10.32
CA LEU A 422 -5.04 17.63 -11.20
C LEU A 422 -5.31 17.35 -12.69
N ASN A 423 -5.97 16.22 -12.98
CA ASN A 423 -6.36 15.79 -14.32
C ASN A 423 -7.88 15.65 -14.40
N PRO A 424 -8.62 16.76 -14.64
CA PRO A 424 -10.07 16.74 -14.62
C PRO A 424 -10.64 15.89 -15.77
N PRO A 425 -11.81 15.27 -15.57
CA PRO A 425 -12.51 14.54 -16.61
C PRO A 425 -12.89 15.49 -17.75
N GLY A 426 -12.84 14.98 -18.97
CA GLY A 426 -13.01 15.77 -20.20
C GLY A 426 -11.70 16.32 -20.75
N GLY A 427 -10.60 16.27 -19.99
CA GLY A 427 -9.35 16.88 -20.43
C GLY A 427 -9.38 18.41 -20.36
N LEU A 428 -8.40 19.02 -21.02
CA LEU A 428 -8.11 20.45 -20.93
C LEU A 428 -7.93 21.03 -22.32
N TRP A 429 -8.33 22.28 -22.51
CA TRP A 429 -8.17 22.97 -23.77
C TRP A 429 -6.69 23.17 -24.09
N GLN A 430 -6.32 22.82 -25.31
CA GLN A 430 -4.96 23.03 -25.83
C GLN A 430 -4.84 24.34 -26.61
N ASN A 431 -5.93 25.06 -26.89
CA ASN A 431 -5.89 26.31 -27.64
C ASN A 431 -6.75 27.37 -26.97
N ASP A 432 -6.51 28.64 -27.30
CA ASP A 432 -7.35 29.75 -26.89
C ASP A 432 -8.61 29.83 -27.77
N GLY A 433 -9.77 29.94 -27.13
CA GLY A 433 -11.06 30.15 -27.77
C GLY A 433 -11.68 31.49 -27.37
N ALA A 434 -12.91 31.73 -27.83
CA ALA A 434 -13.66 32.94 -27.47
C ALA A 434 -14.02 32.98 -25.97
N ASP A 435 -14.45 31.84 -25.42
CA ASP A 435 -14.98 31.73 -24.06
C ASP A 435 -14.06 30.95 -23.09
N TYR A 436 -12.89 30.52 -23.56
CA TYR A 436 -11.97 29.68 -22.80
C TYR A 436 -10.51 29.97 -23.14
N LYS A 437 -9.64 29.72 -22.17
CA LYS A 437 -8.19 29.83 -22.32
C LYS A 437 -7.52 28.48 -22.31
N THR A 438 -6.34 28.43 -22.92
CA THR A 438 -5.45 27.28 -22.89
C THR A 438 -5.22 26.79 -21.45
N GLY A 439 -5.42 25.49 -21.22
CA GLY A 439 -5.33 24.86 -19.90
C GLY A 439 -6.58 24.98 -19.03
N ASP A 440 -7.67 25.57 -19.52
CA ASP A 440 -8.98 25.50 -18.87
C ASP A 440 -9.61 24.11 -19.07
N PRO A 441 -10.35 23.56 -18.09
CA PRO A 441 -10.96 22.24 -18.22
C PRO A 441 -12.08 22.27 -19.27
N ILE A 442 -12.07 21.32 -20.21
CA ILE A 442 -13.06 21.27 -21.28
C ILE A 442 -14.47 21.12 -20.69
N LEU A 443 -14.63 20.22 -19.72
CA LEU A 443 -15.90 19.98 -19.05
C LEU A 443 -16.44 21.24 -18.33
N LEU A 444 -15.58 22.14 -17.87
CA LEU A 444 -16.00 23.40 -17.25
C LEU A 444 -16.65 24.34 -18.25
N THR A 445 -16.23 24.28 -19.51
CA THR A 445 -16.73 25.15 -20.59
C THR A 445 -17.96 24.54 -21.27
N THR A 446 -17.94 23.23 -21.54
CA THR A 446 -19.04 22.52 -22.21
C THR A 446 -20.21 22.22 -21.28
N ASN A 447 -19.93 21.88 -20.01
CA ASN A 447 -20.95 21.60 -19.00
C ASN A 447 -20.54 22.08 -17.59
N PRO A 448 -20.64 23.39 -17.32
CA PRO A 448 -20.14 23.98 -16.08
C PRO A 448 -20.80 23.41 -14.82
N ARG A 449 -22.08 23.03 -14.89
CA ARG A 449 -22.81 22.42 -13.75
C ARG A 449 -22.21 21.06 -13.38
N ARG A 450 -21.92 20.23 -14.39
CA ARG A 450 -21.32 18.90 -14.20
C ARG A 450 -19.88 19.00 -13.69
N TYR A 451 -19.07 19.88 -14.27
CA TYR A 451 -17.73 20.12 -13.77
C TYR A 451 -17.72 20.58 -12.30
N LYS A 452 -18.59 21.53 -11.93
CA LYS A 452 -18.68 22.01 -10.54
C LYS A 452 -19.10 20.88 -9.59
N ALA A 453 -20.07 20.05 -9.97
CA ALA A 453 -20.46 18.88 -9.19
C ALA A 453 -19.30 17.90 -8.99
N PHE A 454 -18.60 17.54 -10.09
CA PHE A 454 -17.40 16.70 -10.02
C PHE A 454 -16.35 17.29 -9.08
N TYR A 455 -15.99 18.56 -9.29
CA TYR A 455 -14.88 19.22 -8.61
C TYR A 455 -15.15 19.37 -7.10
N TYR A 456 -16.37 19.77 -6.72
CA TYR A 456 -16.73 19.90 -5.32
C TYR A 456 -16.81 18.55 -4.61
N CYS A 457 -17.47 17.54 -5.21
CA CYS A 457 -17.53 16.19 -4.63
C CYS A 457 -16.12 15.58 -4.48
N ASN A 458 -15.25 15.73 -5.48
CA ASN A 458 -13.88 15.23 -5.45
C ASN A 458 -13.02 15.96 -4.39
N SER A 459 -13.18 17.28 -4.25
CA SER A 459 -12.48 18.08 -3.23
C SER A 459 -12.94 17.74 -1.82
N ILE A 460 -14.24 17.52 -1.62
CA ILE A 460 -14.81 17.05 -0.36
C ILE A 460 -14.24 15.70 0.02
N ALA A 461 -14.21 14.73 -0.91
CA ALA A 461 -13.61 13.42 -0.65
C ALA A 461 -12.11 13.53 -0.30
N PHE A 462 -11.35 14.33 -1.05
CA PHE A 462 -9.94 14.57 -0.75
C PHE A 462 -9.73 15.12 0.66
N VAL A 463 -10.47 16.16 1.05
CA VAL A 463 -10.31 16.78 2.36
C VAL A 463 -10.88 15.90 3.48
N ALA A 464 -12.04 15.28 3.29
CA ALA A 464 -12.62 14.33 4.25
C ALA A 464 -11.66 13.17 4.53
N SER A 465 -10.96 12.69 3.49
CA SER A 465 -9.89 11.71 3.61
C SER A 465 -8.71 12.21 4.46
N LEU A 466 -8.21 13.43 4.23
CA LEU A 466 -7.15 14.02 5.07
C LEU A 466 -7.61 14.22 6.52
N VAL A 467 -8.84 14.69 6.72
CA VAL A 467 -9.46 14.84 8.05
C VAL A 467 -9.57 13.49 8.74
N ALA A 468 -10.02 12.44 8.05
CA ALA A 468 -10.09 11.08 8.59
C ALA A 468 -8.70 10.56 8.97
N ILE A 469 -7.68 10.80 8.15
CA ILE A 469 -6.28 10.45 8.45
C ILE A 469 -5.82 11.13 9.74
N VAL A 470 -6.11 12.44 9.91
CA VAL A 470 -5.76 13.20 11.11
C VAL A 470 -6.58 12.75 12.33
N MET A 471 -7.89 12.55 12.19
CA MET A 471 -8.80 12.13 13.25
C MET A 471 -8.47 10.74 13.81
N VAL A 472 -8.08 9.78 12.96
CA VAL A 472 -7.63 8.44 13.41
C VAL A 472 -6.42 8.53 14.35
N ARG A 473 -5.66 9.64 14.33
CA ARG A 473 -4.48 9.87 15.19
C ARG A 473 -4.84 10.30 16.60
N MET A 474 -5.99 10.93 16.79
CA MET A 474 -6.36 11.51 18.07
C MET A 474 -7.17 10.49 18.89
N GLN A 475 -6.71 10.19 20.11
CA GLN A 475 -7.38 9.23 21.00
C GLN A 475 -8.46 9.87 21.90
N THR A 476 -8.58 11.20 21.92
CA THR A 476 -9.15 11.96 23.06
C THR A 476 -10.52 12.63 22.88
N LEU A 477 -11.24 12.41 21.78
CA LEU A 477 -12.62 12.91 21.62
C LEU A 477 -13.58 11.76 21.33
N HIS A 478 -14.89 11.96 21.49
CA HIS A 478 -15.93 11.01 21.10
C HIS A 478 -15.93 10.78 19.56
N HIS A 479 -14.91 10.05 19.07
CA HIS A 479 -14.48 10.00 17.66
C HIS A 479 -15.34 9.11 16.77
N HIS A 480 -16.17 8.23 17.32
CA HIS A 480 -16.90 7.25 16.52
C HIS A 480 -17.84 7.92 15.52
N ASN A 481 -18.68 8.84 16.00
CA ASN A 481 -19.67 9.49 15.13
C ASN A 481 -19.01 10.45 14.13
N ALA A 482 -17.95 11.16 14.51
CA ALA A 482 -17.25 12.11 13.64
C ALA A 482 -16.39 11.40 12.58
N LEU A 483 -15.70 10.32 12.95
CA LEU A 483 -14.90 9.52 12.00
C LEU A 483 -15.81 8.77 11.02
N GLU A 484 -16.91 8.20 11.50
CA GLU A 484 -17.92 7.58 10.64
C GLU A 484 -18.53 8.59 9.69
N ALA A 485 -18.88 9.79 10.17
CA ALA A 485 -19.38 10.87 9.32
C ALA A 485 -18.34 11.30 8.26
N ALA A 486 -17.06 11.44 8.63
CA ALA A 486 -16.00 11.78 7.68
C ALA A 486 -15.81 10.69 6.61
N MET A 487 -15.87 9.40 6.98
CA MET A 487 -15.80 8.29 6.04
C MET A 487 -17.02 8.21 5.12
N ILE A 488 -18.23 8.42 5.66
CA ILE A 488 -19.46 8.44 4.86
C ILE A 488 -19.40 9.60 3.86
N LEU A 489 -18.99 10.79 4.32
CA LEU A 489 -18.80 11.96 3.48
C LEU A 489 -17.77 11.71 2.37
N ASP A 490 -16.66 11.03 2.68
CA ASP A 490 -15.64 10.61 1.71
C ASP A 490 -16.23 9.70 0.62
N LEU A 491 -16.95 8.64 1.02
CA LEU A 491 -17.57 7.69 0.09
C LEU A 491 -18.66 8.33 -0.78
N PHE A 492 -19.51 9.20 -0.23
CA PHE A 492 -20.49 9.96 -1.01
C PHE A 492 -19.81 10.95 -1.96
N GLY A 493 -18.72 11.59 -1.51
CA GLY A 493 -17.89 12.43 -2.37
C GLY A 493 -17.33 11.66 -3.56
N LEU A 494 -16.81 10.44 -3.35
CA LEU A 494 -16.31 9.56 -4.42
C LEU A 494 -17.43 9.11 -5.38
N ILE A 495 -18.61 8.75 -4.87
CA ILE A 495 -19.75 8.37 -5.73
C ILE A 495 -20.19 9.56 -6.59
N GLY A 496 -20.34 10.74 -5.97
CA GLY A 496 -20.78 11.96 -6.64
C GLY A 496 -19.79 12.43 -7.70
N SER A 497 -18.49 12.43 -7.38
CA SER A 497 -17.45 12.78 -8.36
C SER A 497 -17.37 11.77 -9.48
N TYR A 498 -17.49 10.47 -9.19
CA TYR A 498 -17.51 9.44 -10.22
C TYR A 498 -18.71 9.62 -11.17
N ALA A 499 -19.92 9.78 -10.63
CA ALA A 499 -21.13 9.94 -11.44
C ALA A 499 -21.14 11.24 -12.26
N ALA A 500 -20.56 12.32 -11.73
CA ALA A 500 -20.45 13.59 -12.46
C ALA A 500 -19.31 13.57 -13.49
N GLY A 501 -18.17 12.93 -13.18
CA GLY A 501 -16.98 12.96 -14.02
C GLY A 501 -16.90 11.88 -15.09
N SER A 502 -17.38 10.66 -14.81
CA SER A 502 -17.29 9.55 -15.76
C SER A 502 -18.37 9.61 -16.86
N CYS A 503 -19.57 10.04 -16.49
CA CYS A 503 -20.76 10.07 -17.33
C CYS A 503 -20.76 11.32 -18.23
N ARG A 504 -21.35 11.23 -19.43
CA ARG A 504 -21.42 12.35 -20.38
C ARG A 504 -22.76 13.07 -20.39
N ASP A 505 -23.84 12.34 -20.19
CA ASP A 505 -25.21 12.83 -20.19
C ASP A 505 -25.88 12.57 -18.83
N VAL A 506 -27.08 13.14 -18.64
CA VAL A 506 -27.79 13.01 -17.36
C VAL A 506 -28.30 11.58 -17.15
N ALA A 507 -28.68 10.86 -18.21
CA ALA A 507 -29.22 9.51 -18.09
C ALA A 507 -28.14 8.52 -17.63
N THR A 508 -26.91 8.59 -18.16
CA THR A 508 -25.81 7.74 -17.67
C THR A 508 -25.40 8.06 -16.23
N SER A 509 -25.46 9.34 -15.82
CA SER A 509 -25.26 9.72 -14.41
C SER A 509 -26.35 9.16 -13.50
N VAL A 510 -27.62 9.25 -13.91
CA VAL A 510 -28.75 8.66 -13.18
C VAL A 510 -28.59 7.15 -13.11
N TYR A 511 -28.18 6.49 -14.20
CA TYR A 511 -27.88 5.06 -14.21
C TYR A 511 -26.78 4.71 -13.21
N ALA A 512 -25.65 5.43 -13.19
CA ALA A 512 -24.56 5.16 -12.26
C ALA A 512 -25.02 5.29 -10.79
N MET A 513 -25.81 6.33 -10.49
CA MET A 513 -26.38 6.53 -9.15
C MET A 513 -27.43 5.48 -8.79
N ALA A 514 -28.32 5.13 -9.73
CA ALA A 514 -29.33 4.08 -9.55
C ALA A 514 -28.68 2.73 -9.31
N LEU A 515 -27.60 2.43 -10.04
CA LEU A 515 -26.81 1.22 -9.85
C LEU A 515 -26.22 1.13 -8.44
N ALA A 516 -25.69 2.24 -7.90
CA ALA A 516 -25.25 2.29 -6.50
C ALA A 516 -26.39 1.94 -5.54
N GLY A 517 -27.58 2.51 -5.76
CA GLY A 517 -28.79 2.24 -4.98
C GLY A 517 -29.23 0.77 -5.06
N VAL A 518 -29.31 0.20 -6.26
CA VAL A 518 -29.69 -1.20 -6.50
C VAL A 518 -28.73 -2.16 -5.81
N VAL A 519 -27.43 -1.92 -5.92
CA VAL A 519 -26.42 -2.75 -5.24
C VAL A 519 -26.58 -2.67 -3.72
N LEU A 520 -26.79 -1.48 -3.15
CA LEU A 520 -27.02 -1.32 -1.72
C LEU A 520 -28.30 -2.05 -1.27
N VAL A 521 -29.41 -1.89 -2.00
CA VAL A 521 -30.69 -2.56 -1.71
C VAL A 521 -30.53 -4.08 -1.77
N TYR A 522 -29.91 -4.61 -2.82
CA TYR A 522 -29.63 -6.05 -2.96
C TYR A 522 -28.90 -6.59 -1.73
N VAL A 523 -27.87 -5.90 -1.24
CA VAL A 523 -27.13 -6.38 -0.08
C VAL A 523 -27.95 -6.24 1.21
N VAL A 524 -28.69 -5.14 1.40
CA VAL A 524 -29.56 -4.97 2.57
C VAL A 524 -30.61 -6.09 2.62
N ILE A 525 -31.24 -6.43 1.49
CA ILE A 525 -32.18 -7.55 1.38
C ILE A 525 -31.51 -8.87 1.83
N HIS A 526 -30.37 -9.23 1.26
CA HIS A 526 -29.65 -10.46 1.65
C HIS A 526 -29.21 -10.48 3.12
N VAL A 527 -28.86 -9.32 3.69
CA VAL A 527 -28.51 -9.19 5.10
C VAL A 527 -29.74 -9.40 5.98
N VAL A 528 -30.85 -8.73 5.65
CA VAL A 528 -32.10 -8.78 6.43
C VAL A 528 -32.72 -10.18 6.40
N PHE A 529 -32.87 -10.80 5.22
CA PHE A 529 -33.40 -12.16 5.10
C PHE A 529 -32.58 -13.17 5.89
N PHE A 530 -31.25 -13.08 5.85
CA PHE A 530 -30.38 -13.97 6.62
C PHE A 530 -30.42 -13.68 8.14
N THR A 531 -30.63 -12.42 8.56
CA THR A 531 -30.80 -12.11 9.99
C THR A 531 -32.12 -12.62 10.56
N LEU A 532 -33.17 -12.72 9.74
CA LEU A 532 -34.48 -13.24 10.17
C LEU A 532 -34.48 -14.77 10.32
N ASP A 533 -33.72 -15.47 9.47
CA ASP A 533 -33.65 -16.95 9.44
C ASP A 533 -32.80 -17.54 10.58
N HIS A 534 -32.09 -16.72 11.35
CA HIS A 534 -31.22 -17.15 12.45
C HIS A 534 -31.78 -16.84 13.85
N THR A 535 -33.10 -16.91 13.98
CA THR A 535 -33.79 -16.80 15.26
C THR A 535 -34.07 -18.21 15.79
N ASP A 536 -33.07 -18.92 16.29
CA ASP A 536 -33.31 -20.06 17.19
C ASP A 536 -32.17 -20.21 18.20
N GLY A 537 -32.48 -19.78 19.43
CA GLY A 537 -31.64 -19.89 20.60
C GLY A 537 -31.77 -21.26 21.24
N GLY A 538 -30.73 -22.07 21.15
CA GLY A 538 -30.53 -23.27 21.97
C GLY A 538 -29.27 -23.14 22.82
N ARG A 539 -29.37 -23.47 24.11
CA ARG A 539 -28.25 -23.49 25.08
C ARG A 539 -27.04 -24.25 24.50
N ARG A 540 -25.96 -23.51 24.25
CA ARG A 540 -24.74 -23.99 23.57
C ARG A 540 -23.74 -24.61 24.54
N GLY A 541 -23.30 -25.84 24.25
CA GLY A 541 -22.21 -26.54 24.96
C GLY A 541 -20.84 -25.89 24.69
N ASP A 542 -19.82 -26.23 25.50
CA ASP A 542 -18.50 -25.59 25.43
C ASP A 542 -17.70 -25.91 24.14
N GLU A 543 -17.97 -27.04 23.49
CA GLU A 543 -17.40 -27.37 22.17
C GLU A 543 -17.97 -26.49 21.04
N GLU A 544 -19.27 -26.17 21.10
CA GLU A 544 -19.91 -25.28 20.12
C GLU A 544 -19.44 -23.83 20.29
N LYS A 545 -19.12 -23.41 21.52
CA LYS A 545 -18.50 -22.09 21.79
C LYS A 545 -17.11 -22.00 21.16
N LYS A 546 -16.27 -23.02 21.32
CA LYS A 546 -14.94 -23.06 20.66
C LYS A 546 -15.07 -23.03 19.13
N ALA A 547 -16.00 -23.80 18.57
CA ALA A 547 -16.27 -23.80 17.13
C ALA A 547 -16.79 -22.43 16.61
N GLU A 548 -17.63 -21.75 17.39
CA GLU A 548 -18.11 -20.41 17.08
C GLU A 548 -17.01 -19.35 17.14
N GLU A 549 -16.12 -19.44 18.13
CA GLU A 549 -14.96 -18.54 18.26
C GLU A 549 -14.00 -18.70 17.06
N VAL A 550 -13.72 -19.94 16.64
CA VAL A 550 -12.94 -20.22 15.42
C VAL A 550 -13.62 -19.65 14.17
N LYS A 551 -14.95 -19.82 14.04
CA LYS A 551 -15.73 -19.22 12.93
C LYS A 551 -15.64 -17.70 12.93
N LEU A 552 -15.75 -17.06 14.10
CA LEU A 552 -15.63 -15.60 14.24
C LEU A 552 -14.26 -15.09 13.80
N VAL A 553 -13.19 -15.78 14.18
CA VAL A 553 -11.81 -15.46 13.75
C VAL A 553 -11.66 -15.59 12.23
N LEU A 554 -12.23 -16.63 11.62
CA LEU A 554 -12.21 -16.83 10.16
C LEU A 554 -12.97 -15.73 9.41
N VAL A 555 -14.13 -15.32 9.93
CA VAL A 555 -14.95 -14.22 9.39
C VAL A 555 -14.17 -12.90 9.43
N GLU A 556 -13.51 -12.57 10.53
CA GLU A 556 -12.69 -11.36 10.65
C GLU A 556 -11.46 -11.40 9.72
N LYS A 557 -10.83 -12.57 9.56
CA LYS A 557 -9.75 -12.78 8.57
C LYS A 557 -10.28 -12.55 7.15
N ARG A 558 -11.48 -13.04 6.81
CA ARG A 558 -12.11 -12.89 5.48
C ARG A 558 -12.50 -11.42 5.22
N ARG A 559 -13.12 -10.75 6.19
CA ARG A 559 -13.47 -9.33 6.17
C ARG A 559 -12.29 -8.46 5.73
N LYS A 560 -11.13 -8.64 6.35
CA LYS A 560 -9.91 -7.87 6.04
C LYS A 560 -9.43 -8.03 4.60
N ARG A 561 -9.54 -9.25 4.04
CA ARG A 561 -9.14 -9.54 2.66
C ARG A 561 -10.12 -8.93 1.66
N LEU A 562 -11.41 -9.12 1.90
CA LEU A 562 -12.48 -8.54 1.07
C LEU A 562 -12.41 -7.02 1.05
N LEU A 563 -12.14 -6.39 2.20
CA LEU A 563 -12.03 -4.94 2.28
C LEU A 563 -10.82 -4.43 1.49
N LEU A 564 -9.66 -5.08 1.64
CA LEU A 564 -8.47 -4.70 0.87
C LEU A 564 -8.71 -4.82 -0.64
N PHE A 565 -9.38 -5.89 -1.07
CA PHE A 565 -9.76 -6.08 -2.47
C PHE A 565 -10.76 -5.01 -2.95
N ALA A 566 -11.80 -4.73 -2.16
CA ALA A 566 -12.81 -3.73 -2.51
C ALA A 566 -12.20 -2.33 -2.61
N ILE A 567 -11.30 -1.95 -1.69
CA ILE A 567 -10.63 -0.65 -1.77
C ILE A 567 -9.78 -0.56 -3.04
N LEU A 568 -9.05 -1.62 -3.41
CA LEU A 568 -8.29 -1.66 -4.66
C LEU A 568 -9.21 -1.53 -5.89
N ALA A 569 -10.25 -2.36 -5.93
CA ALA A 569 -11.18 -2.38 -7.05
C ALA A 569 -11.85 -1.01 -7.22
N ALA A 570 -12.24 -0.36 -6.12
CA ALA A 570 -12.75 1.01 -6.13
C ALA A 570 -11.71 2.02 -6.67
N THR A 571 -10.45 1.94 -6.26
CA THR A 571 -9.43 2.92 -6.69
C THR A 571 -9.12 2.81 -8.18
N ILE A 572 -8.93 1.60 -8.70
CA ILE A 572 -8.59 1.39 -10.12
C ILE A 572 -9.75 1.76 -11.03
N THR A 573 -10.98 1.43 -10.63
CA THR A 573 -12.18 1.70 -11.43
C THR A 573 -12.59 3.17 -11.37
N TYR A 574 -12.36 3.85 -10.24
CA TYR A 574 -12.53 5.29 -10.12
C TYR A 574 -11.64 6.03 -11.11
N GLN A 575 -10.33 5.74 -11.10
CA GLN A 575 -9.37 6.37 -12.02
C GLN A 575 -9.74 6.08 -13.48
N ALA A 576 -9.96 4.80 -13.82
CA ALA A 576 -10.29 4.41 -15.18
C ALA A 576 -11.63 5.00 -15.68
N GLY A 577 -12.59 5.24 -14.78
CA GLY A 577 -13.87 5.87 -15.16
C GLY A 577 -13.73 7.36 -15.45
N LEU A 578 -12.85 8.06 -14.70
CA LEU A 578 -12.57 9.48 -14.91
C LEU A 578 -11.61 9.74 -16.07
N THR A 579 -10.75 8.79 -16.42
CA THR A 579 -9.86 8.85 -17.59
C THR A 579 -10.08 7.58 -18.43
N PRO A 580 -11.11 7.57 -19.30
CA PRO A 580 -11.42 6.40 -20.11
C PRO A 580 -10.25 6.06 -21.05
N PRO A 581 -10.14 4.80 -21.48
CA PRO A 581 -9.09 4.38 -22.39
C PRO A 581 -9.13 5.21 -23.66
N GLY A 582 -7.96 5.52 -24.21
CA GLY A 582 -7.81 6.42 -25.36
C GLY A 582 -7.87 7.92 -25.05
N GLY A 583 -8.33 8.30 -23.85
CA GLY A 583 -8.41 9.70 -23.43
C GLY A 583 -9.65 10.43 -23.97
N PHE A 584 -9.50 11.73 -24.19
CA PHE A 584 -10.58 12.66 -24.55
C PHE A 584 -10.26 13.41 -25.82
N LEU A 585 -11.29 13.70 -26.62
CA LEU A 585 -11.14 14.54 -27.81
C LEU A 585 -10.77 15.97 -27.40
N GLY A 586 -9.77 16.55 -28.07
CA GLY A 586 -9.30 17.91 -27.78
C GLY A 586 -10.08 19.02 -28.48
N ASN A 587 -10.73 18.73 -29.61
CA ASN A 587 -11.41 19.71 -30.46
C ASN A 587 -12.81 19.26 -30.84
N ASP A 588 -13.69 20.23 -31.06
CA ASP A 588 -15.00 19.99 -31.67
C ASP A 588 -14.86 19.66 -33.16
N ASP A 589 -15.68 18.74 -33.65
CA ASP A 589 -15.82 18.44 -35.07
C ASP A 589 -17.30 18.54 -35.46
N ALA A 590 -17.65 19.68 -36.06
CA ALA A 590 -19.01 20.00 -36.47
C ALA A 590 -19.53 19.11 -37.61
N VAL A 591 -18.64 18.48 -38.40
CA VAL A 591 -19.03 17.61 -39.52
C VAL A 591 -19.49 16.26 -39.02
N THR A 592 -18.82 15.72 -38.00
CA THR A 592 -19.15 14.42 -37.42
C THR A 592 -20.00 14.50 -36.16
N GLY A 593 -20.31 15.72 -35.69
CA GLY A 593 -21.08 15.98 -34.47
C GLY A 593 -20.33 15.58 -33.19
N ARG A 594 -19.00 15.63 -33.21
CA ARG A 594 -18.17 15.22 -32.06
C ARG A 594 -17.81 16.44 -31.23
N HIS A 595 -17.91 16.30 -29.91
CA HIS A 595 -17.60 17.38 -28.99
C HIS A 595 -16.27 17.17 -28.28
N ALA A 596 -15.55 18.26 -28.05
CA ALA A 596 -14.38 18.28 -27.20
C ALA A 596 -14.75 17.78 -25.80
N GLY A 597 -13.87 16.95 -25.24
CA GLY A 597 -14.07 16.32 -23.94
C GLY A 597 -14.93 15.07 -23.95
N ASP A 598 -15.39 14.60 -25.12
CA ASP A 598 -15.95 13.25 -25.25
C ASP A 598 -14.85 12.17 -25.22
N PRO A 599 -15.13 10.95 -24.70
CA PRO A 599 -14.16 9.86 -24.72
C PRO A 599 -13.85 9.48 -26.16
N VAL A 600 -12.57 9.35 -26.50
CA VAL A 600 -12.17 8.99 -27.87
C VAL A 600 -12.76 7.64 -28.30
N LEU A 601 -12.80 6.67 -27.37
CA LEU A 601 -13.39 5.35 -27.61
C LEU A 601 -14.91 5.39 -27.84
N LEU A 602 -15.65 6.36 -27.30
CA LEU A 602 -17.10 6.44 -27.45
C LEU A 602 -17.50 6.59 -28.92
N ASN A 603 -16.68 7.32 -29.68
CA ASN A 603 -17.03 7.72 -31.04
C ASN A 603 -16.63 6.67 -32.07
N ASN A 604 -15.38 6.21 -32.04
CA ASN A 604 -14.87 5.23 -33.01
C ASN A 604 -15.18 3.78 -32.61
N TYR A 605 -15.34 3.51 -31.30
CA TYR A 605 -15.49 2.16 -30.76
C TYR A 605 -16.65 2.08 -29.76
N HIS A 606 -17.80 2.64 -30.12
CA HIS A 606 -18.98 2.81 -29.25
C HIS A 606 -19.35 1.58 -28.41
N ARG A 607 -19.45 0.39 -29.02
CA ARG A 607 -19.77 -0.86 -28.31
C ARG A 607 -18.73 -1.23 -27.24
N ARG A 608 -17.46 -0.90 -27.49
CA ARG A 608 -16.37 -1.13 -26.54
C ARG A 608 -16.39 -0.15 -25.40
N TYR A 609 -16.62 1.13 -25.71
CA TYR A 609 -16.80 2.14 -24.67
C TYR A 609 -17.95 1.79 -23.75
N ILE A 610 -19.11 1.40 -24.31
CA ILE A 610 -20.28 0.96 -23.53
C ILE A 610 -19.91 -0.23 -22.63
N ALA A 611 -19.30 -1.28 -23.18
CA ALA A 611 -18.89 -2.45 -22.39
C ALA A 611 -17.92 -2.07 -21.28
N PHE A 612 -16.89 -1.26 -21.59
CA PHE A 612 -15.94 -0.74 -20.62
C PHE A 612 -16.64 0.05 -19.51
N PHE A 613 -17.46 1.04 -19.88
CA PHE A 613 -18.13 1.96 -18.96
C PHE A 613 -19.00 1.21 -17.97
N TYR A 614 -19.86 0.30 -18.46
CA TYR A 614 -20.76 -0.47 -17.59
C TYR A 614 -19.99 -1.46 -16.72
N CYS A 615 -19.05 -2.24 -17.27
CA CYS A 615 -18.26 -3.18 -16.48
C CYS A 615 -17.43 -2.48 -15.39
N ASN A 616 -16.83 -1.34 -15.72
CA ASN A 616 -16.04 -0.53 -14.79
C ASN A 616 -16.93 0.12 -13.71
N SER A 617 -18.08 0.68 -14.08
CA SER A 617 -19.04 1.29 -13.13
C SER A 617 -19.66 0.27 -12.19
N MET A 618 -20.04 -0.91 -12.70
CA MET A 618 -20.49 -2.05 -11.88
C MET A 618 -19.47 -2.43 -10.83
N SER A 619 -18.20 -2.56 -11.24
CA SER A 619 -17.14 -2.93 -10.32
C SER A 619 -16.85 -1.84 -9.29
N PHE A 620 -16.87 -0.56 -9.68
CA PHE A 620 -16.74 0.56 -8.76
C PHE A 620 -17.85 0.56 -7.70
N MET A 621 -19.12 0.48 -8.13
CA MET A 621 -20.27 0.52 -7.20
C MET A 621 -20.34 -0.69 -6.29
N LEU A 622 -20.07 -1.90 -6.81
CA LEU A 622 -19.95 -3.11 -5.98
C LEU A 622 -18.84 -2.96 -4.94
N SER A 623 -17.72 -2.35 -5.31
CA SER A 623 -16.59 -2.13 -4.40
C SER A 623 -16.91 -1.12 -3.30
N ILE A 624 -17.57 -0.01 -3.64
CA ILE A 624 -18.03 0.97 -2.63
C ILE A 624 -19.06 0.35 -1.69
N ALA A 625 -20.03 -0.41 -2.20
CA ALA A 625 -20.99 -1.13 -1.36
C ALA A 625 -20.31 -2.13 -0.42
N LEU A 626 -19.34 -2.91 -0.93
CA LEU A 626 -18.51 -3.79 -0.11
C LEU A 626 -17.78 -3.02 1.00
N ILE A 627 -17.19 -1.86 0.70
CA ILE A 627 -16.51 -1.02 1.70
C ILE A 627 -17.49 -0.58 2.80
N ILE A 628 -18.65 -0.04 2.44
CA ILE A 628 -19.67 0.44 3.39
C ILE A 628 -20.07 -0.69 4.36
N LEU A 629 -20.34 -1.88 3.83
CA LEU A 629 -20.77 -3.04 4.61
C LEU A 629 -19.66 -3.60 5.49
N LEU A 630 -18.42 -3.65 4.97
CA LEU A 630 -17.26 -4.20 5.68
C LEU A 630 -16.74 -3.25 6.75
N VAL A 631 -16.97 -1.95 6.62
CA VAL A 631 -16.63 -0.96 7.66
C VAL A 631 -17.59 -1.09 8.85
N ASN A 632 -18.89 -1.29 8.62
CA ASN A 632 -19.88 -1.36 9.68
C ASN A 632 -19.85 -2.71 10.43
N PRO A 633 -19.57 -2.73 11.76
CA PRO A 633 -19.46 -3.96 12.53
C PRO A 633 -20.75 -4.77 12.63
N ASN A 634 -21.90 -4.11 12.54
CA ASN A 634 -23.22 -4.74 12.66
C ASN A 634 -23.65 -5.41 11.35
N LEU A 635 -23.16 -4.94 10.20
CA LEU A 635 -23.58 -5.41 8.88
C LEU A 635 -22.67 -6.51 8.31
N TYR A 636 -21.35 -6.47 8.57
CA TYR A 636 -20.44 -7.43 7.93
C TYR A 636 -20.62 -8.86 8.45
N ARG A 637 -20.97 -9.06 9.73
CA ARG A 637 -21.07 -10.42 10.30
C ARG A 637 -22.21 -11.21 9.65
N PRO A 638 -23.44 -10.68 9.52
CA PRO A 638 -24.49 -11.33 8.73
C PRO A 638 -24.12 -11.45 7.25
N ALA A 639 -23.57 -10.39 6.63
CA ALA A 639 -23.27 -10.37 5.20
C ALA A 639 -22.19 -11.38 4.76
N ILE A 640 -21.22 -11.69 5.62
CA ILE A 640 -20.21 -12.73 5.33
C ILE A 640 -20.83 -14.13 5.43
N ARG A 641 -21.79 -14.33 6.35
CA ARG A 641 -22.45 -15.64 6.54
C ARG A 641 -23.45 -15.94 5.41
N SER A 642 -24.12 -14.93 4.86
CA SER A 642 -25.08 -15.09 3.75
C SER A 642 -24.45 -15.26 2.35
N ASN A 643 -23.12 -15.35 2.25
CA ASN A 643 -22.35 -15.39 1.00
C ASN A 643 -22.54 -14.19 0.03
N ALA A 644 -23.38 -13.20 0.37
CA ALA A 644 -23.66 -12.03 -0.46
C ALA A 644 -22.39 -11.26 -0.86
N LEU A 645 -21.46 -11.06 0.09
CA LEU A 645 -20.18 -10.38 -0.19
C LEU A 645 -19.28 -11.17 -1.15
N SER A 646 -19.42 -12.49 -1.19
CA SER A 646 -18.69 -13.34 -2.14
C SER A 646 -19.19 -13.16 -3.55
N VAL A 647 -20.52 -13.09 -3.73
CA VAL A 647 -21.17 -12.82 -5.01
C VAL A 647 -20.80 -11.43 -5.51
N CYS A 648 -20.89 -10.41 -4.64
CA CYS A 648 -20.47 -9.04 -4.99
C CYS A 648 -18.99 -8.98 -5.39
N THR A 649 -18.12 -9.73 -4.71
CA THR A 649 -16.68 -9.79 -5.06
C THR A 649 -16.46 -10.47 -6.41
N ALA A 650 -17.14 -11.58 -6.69
CA ALA A 650 -17.05 -12.27 -7.98
C ALA A 650 -17.58 -11.39 -9.13
N ALA A 651 -18.74 -10.75 -8.94
CA ALA A 651 -19.31 -9.80 -9.89
C ALA A 651 -18.38 -8.60 -10.11
N GLY A 652 -17.78 -8.07 -9.04
CA GLY A 652 -16.80 -6.99 -9.11
C GLY A 652 -15.55 -7.38 -9.90
N LEU A 653 -15.02 -8.59 -9.70
CA LEU A 653 -13.88 -9.13 -10.45
C LEU A 653 -14.18 -9.36 -11.93
N MET A 654 -15.37 -9.89 -12.24
CA MET A 654 -15.83 -10.01 -13.64
C MET A 654 -15.98 -8.63 -14.28
N GLY A 655 -16.44 -7.63 -13.54
CA GLY A 655 -16.49 -6.24 -13.99
C GLY A 655 -15.10 -5.67 -14.32
N ILE A 656 -14.09 -5.88 -13.47
CA ILE A 656 -12.70 -5.45 -13.77
C ILE A 656 -12.18 -6.19 -14.99
N MET A 657 -12.38 -7.51 -15.09
CA MET A 657 -11.92 -8.30 -16.24
C MET A 657 -12.57 -7.84 -17.55
N GLY A 658 -13.89 -7.60 -17.54
CA GLY A 658 -14.63 -7.08 -18.68
C GLY A 658 -14.20 -5.67 -19.07
N GLY A 659 -14.00 -4.79 -18.08
CA GLY A 659 -13.46 -3.45 -18.29
C GLY A 659 -12.06 -3.49 -18.91
N TYR A 660 -11.17 -4.31 -18.37
CA TYR A 660 -9.82 -4.49 -18.92
C TYR A 660 -9.88 -4.99 -20.37
N ALA A 661 -10.67 -6.02 -20.65
CA ALA A 661 -10.75 -6.61 -21.98
C ALA A 661 -11.36 -5.67 -23.02
N ALA A 662 -12.33 -4.84 -22.62
CA ALA A 662 -12.96 -3.86 -23.50
C ALA A 662 -12.11 -2.59 -23.70
N GLY A 663 -11.35 -2.18 -22.68
CA GLY A 663 -10.59 -0.94 -22.68
C GLY A 663 -9.13 -1.05 -23.14
N SER A 664 -8.51 -2.23 -23.01
CA SER A 664 -7.09 -2.42 -23.37
C SER A 664 -6.85 -2.71 -24.86
N THR A 665 -7.88 -3.14 -25.59
CA THR A 665 -7.75 -3.46 -27.01
C THR A 665 -9.04 -3.26 -27.78
N GLN A 666 -8.89 -2.66 -28.97
CA GLN A 666 -10.03 -2.16 -29.72
C GLN A 666 -10.64 -3.29 -30.57
N HIS A 667 -9.85 -4.33 -30.87
CA HIS A 667 -10.28 -5.47 -31.68
C HIS A 667 -10.91 -6.61 -30.86
N ILE A 668 -12.03 -7.15 -31.34
CA ILE A 668 -12.79 -8.18 -30.61
C ILE A 668 -11.99 -9.48 -30.51
N LYS A 669 -11.28 -9.84 -31.58
CA LYS A 669 -10.44 -11.05 -31.64
C LYS A 669 -9.33 -11.05 -30.58
N THR A 670 -8.66 -9.91 -30.37
CA THR A 670 -7.61 -9.76 -29.35
C THR A 670 -8.19 -9.65 -27.94
N SER A 671 -9.39 -9.09 -27.79
CA SER A 671 -10.11 -9.05 -26.51
C SER A 671 -10.52 -10.46 -26.06
N LEU A 672 -10.92 -11.33 -26.99
CA LEU A 672 -11.24 -12.74 -26.71
C LEU A 672 -10.03 -13.50 -26.12
N TYR A 673 -8.81 -13.17 -26.56
CA TYR A 673 -7.59 -13.75 -26.01
C TYR A 673 -7.48 -13.53 -24.50
N ILE A 674 -7.92 -12.38 -23.96
CA ILE A 674 -7.86 -12.12 -22.51
C ILE A 674 -8.76 -13.09 -21.73
N PHE A 675 -9.95 -13.40 -22.26
CA PHE A 675 -10.86 -14.38 -21.64
C PHE A 675 -10.36 -15.82 -21.78
N VAL A 676 -9.79 -16.16 -22.93
CA VAL A 676 -9.13 -17.47 -23.15
C VAL A 676 -7.94 -17.61 -22.19
N LEU A 677 -7.11 -16.58 -22.06
CA LEU A 677 -5.99 -16.53 -21.13
C LEU A 677 -6.46 -16.69 -19.69
N ALA A 678 -7.53 -16.00 -19.28
CA ALA A 678 -8.13 -16.18 -17.96
C ALA A 678 -8.56 -17.62 -17.71
N THR A 679 -9.18 -18.26 -18.71
CA THR A 679 -9.59 -19.67 -18.64
C THR A 679 -8.38 -20.59 -18.55
N VAL A 680 -7.35 -20.39 -19.37
CA VAL A 680 -6.09 -21.17 -19.36
C VAL A 680 -5.35 -21.01 -18.03
N VAL A 681 -5.26 -19.80 -17.47
CA VAL A 681 -4.61 -19.57 -16.17
C VAL A 681 -5.41 -20.26 -15.07
N LEU A 682 -6.75 -20.18 -15.10
CA LEU A 682 -7.59 -20.89 -14.13
C LEU A 682 -7.44 -22.42 -14.25
N CYS A 683 -7.48 -22.97 -15.46
CA CYS A 683 -7.28 -24.39 -15.72
C CYS A 683 -5.87 -24.86 -15.34
N SER A 684 -4.82 -24.07 -15.61
CA SER A 684 -3.45 -24.43 -15.23
C SER A 684 -3.27 -24.41 -13.71
N VAL A 685 -3.94 -23.50 -12.99
CA VAL A 685 -4.00 -23.54 -11.52
C VAL A 685 -4.71 -24.79 -11.04
N VAL A 686 -5.85 -25.18 -11.63
CA VAL A 686 -6.55 -26.42 -11.28
C VAL A 686 -5.68 -27.65 -11.58
N LEU A 687 -4.96 -27.66 -12.69
CA LEU A 687 -4.03 -28.73 -13.04
C LEU A 687 -2.86 -28.79 -12.05
N LEU A 688 -2.25 -27.65 -11.70
CA LEU A 688 -1.21 -27.58 -10.69
C LEU A 688 -1.72 -28.07 -9.34
N VAL A 689 -2.96 -27.75 -8.98
CA VAL A 689 -3.64 -28.27 -7.80
C VAL A 689 -3.72 -29.79 -7.83
N VAL A 690 -4.19 -30.37 -8.94
CA VAL A 690 -4.29 -31.81 -9.11
C VAL A 690 -2.92 -32.48 -9.06
N VAL A 691 -1.91 -31.96 -9.76
CA VAL A 691 -0.55 -32.51 -9.77
C VAL A 691 0.06 -32.49 -8.36
N PHE A 692 -0.05 -31.37 -7.64
CA PHE A 692 0.46 -31.29 -6.27
C PHE A 692 -0.32 -32.18 -5.30
N PHE A 693 -1.62 -32.36 -5.50
CA PHE A 693 -2.45 -33.28 -4.74
C PHE A 693 -2.05 -34.74 -4.98
N VAL A 694 -1.83 -35.15 -6.23
CA VAL A 694 -1.35 -36.50 -6.60
C VAL A 694 0.04 -36.78 -6.04
N ILE A 695 0.97 -35.83 -6.12
CA ILE A 695 2.30 -35.96 -5.50
C ILE A 695 2.20 -36.08 -3.97
N HIS A 696 1.22 -35.41 -3.35
CA HIS A 696 0.99 -35.52 -1.91
C HIS A 696 0.45 -36.89 -1.51
N LEU A 697 -0.52 -37.42 -2.27
CA LEU A 697 -1.03 -38.79 -2.11
C LEU A 697 0.11 -39.82 -2.23
N GLY A 698 0.96 -39.70 -3.25
CA GLY A 698 2.11 -40.59 -3.42
C GLY A 698 3.12 -40.52 -2.27
N LYS A 699 3.31 -39.33 -1.66
CA LYS A 699 4.14 -39.19 -0.45
C LYS A 699 3.52 -39.78 0.80
N GLN A 700 2.22 -39.59 1.02
CA GLN A 700 1.55 -40.24 2.13
C GLN A 700 1.58 -41.76 2.02
N GLN A 701 1.58 -42.29 0.79
CA GLN A 701 1.70 -43.71 0.54
C GLN A 701 3.12 -44.22 0.82
N GLN A 702 4.15 -43.48 0.40
CA GLN A 702 5.55 -43.77 0.76
C GLN A 702 5.83 -43.69 2.28
N ASP A 703 5.27 -42.70 2.96
CA ASP A 703 5.43 -42.56 4.42
C ASP A 703 4.68 -43.68 5.17
N LYS A 704 3.57 -44.21 4.60
CA LYS A 704 2.85 -45.38 5.13
C LYS A 704 3.59 -46.69 4.86
N GLU A 705 4.17 -46.87 3.68
CA GLU A 705 4.97 -48.06 3.33
C GLU A 705 6.27 -48.11 4.16
N ALA A 706 6.94 -46.98 4.36
CA ALA A 706 8.14 -46.89 5.20
C ALA A 706 7.86 -47.15 6.70
N ASN A 707 6.66 -46.80 7.20
CA ASN A 707 6.23 -47.15 8.56
C ASN A 707 5.71 -48.59 8.68
N ALA A 708 5.25 -49.20 7.59
CA ALA A 708 4.83 -50.59 7.57
C ALA A 708 6.04 -51.55 7.56
N ASP A 709 7.10 -51.23 6.80
CA ASP A 709 8.34 -52.01 6.78
C ASP A 709 9.13 -51.89 8.09
N GLY A 710 9.10 -50.73 8.76
CA GLY A 710 9.75 -50.55 10.07
C GLY A 710 9.11 -51.33 11.23
N ASN A 711 7.92 -51.91 11.03
CA ASN A 711 7.20 -52.67 12.04
C ASN A 711 7.28 -54.20 11.82
N ILE A 712 7.94 -54.67 10.75
CA ILE A 712 8.09 -56.11 10.45
C ILE A 712 9.39 -56.68 11.06
N ASP A 713 10.36 -55.84 11.43
CA ASP A 713 11.65 -56.28 12.02
C ASP A 713 11.60 -56.54 13.54
N ALA A 714 10.42 -56.45 14.17
CA ALA A 714 10.25 -56.68 15.61
C ALA A 714 9.27 -57.84 15.92
N VAL A 715 9.41 -58.97 15.21
CA VAL A 715 8.80 -60.24 15.66
C VAL A 715 9.88 -61.32 15.67
N GLY A 716 10.43 -61.55 16.86
CA GLY A 716 11.42 -62.60 17.06
C GLY A 716 11.91 -62.73 18.50
N SER A 717 11.03 -63.13 19.44
CA SER A 717 11.31 -64.17 20.46
C SER A 717 10.28 -64.19 21.61
N PRO A 718 10.10 -65.34 22.30
CA PRO A 718 8.81 -65.74 22.85
C PRO A 718 8.76 -65.85 24.40
N VAL A 719 7.53 -66.08 24.90
CA VAL A 719 7.13 -66.71 26.19
C VAL A 719 7.16 -65.85 27.47
N LYS A 720 5.98 -65.56 28.05
CA LYS A 720 5.38 -66.32 29.19
C LYS A 720 4.05 -65.72 29.66
N ALA A 721 3.05 -66.60 29.71
CA ALA A 721 1.80 -66.41 30.41
C ALA A 721 1.97 -66.71 31.92
N SER A 722 1.29 -65.93 32.76
CA SER A 722 0.82 -66.36 34.08
C SER A 722 -0.26 -65.38 34.56
N ASP A 723 -1.45 -65.94 34.78
CA ASP A 723 -2.58 -65.38 35.51
C ASP A 723 -2.21 -65.14 36.99
N ASP A 724 -2.78 -64.13 37.66
CA ASP A 724 -3.83 -64.32 38.69
C ASP A 724 -4.28 -63.00 39.37
N ALA A 725 -5.46 -63.08 39.99
CA ALA A 725 -6.42 -62.05 40.37
C ALA A 725 -6.17 -61.23 41.66
N GLY A 726 -6.88 -60.08 41.74
CA GLY A 726 -7.63 -59.66 42.95
C GLY A 726 -7.15 -58.42 43.73
N GLY A 727 -8.05 -57.43 43.93
CA GLY A 727 -7.94 -56.46 45.04
C GLY A 727 -8.47 -55.04 44.76
N VAL A 728 -9.49 -54.63 45.53
CA VAL A 728 -10.29 -53.39 45.47
C VAL A 728 -9.58 -52.19 46.14
N GLU A 729 -9.78 -50.96 45.65
CA GLU A 729 -10.19 -49.72 46.38
C GLU A 729 -9.88 -48.42 45.56
N ASN A 730 -10.86 -47.51 45.49
CA ASN A 730 -10.78 -46.09 45.07
C ASN A 730 -10.76 -45.22 46.36
N PRO A 731 -10.41 -43.90 46.39
CA PRO A 731 -10.42 -42.89 45.31
C PRO A 731 -9.29 -41.81 45.33
N MET A 732 -9.32 -40.92 44.33
CA MET A 732 -8.86 -39.52 44.34
C MET A 732 -7.34 -39.24 44.26
N GLY A 733 -6.89 -38.83 43.07
CA GLY A 733 -5.60 -38.19 42.84
C GLY A 733 -5.52 -37.67 41.43
N ALA A 734 -5.51 -36.35 41.28
CA ALA A 734 -5.23 -35.68 40.00
C ALA A 734 -3.83 -36.07 39.53
N ASP A 735 -3.70 -36.43 38.25
CA ASP A 735 -2.56 -36.06 37.41
C ASP A 735 -2.89 -36.37 35.95
N GLU A 736 -3.09 -35.31 35.18
CA GLU A 736 -2.87 -35.32 33.74
C GLU A 736 -1.40 -35.66 33.48
N PRO A 737 -1.05 -36.65 32.65
CA PRO A 737 0.22 -36.62 31.97
C PRO A 737 0.04 -35.77 30.71
N SER A 738 0.05 -34.44 30.85
CA SER A 738 0.35 -33.57 29.72
C SER A 738 1.82 -33.78 29.38
N THR A 739 2.10 -34.69 28.44
CA THR A 739 3.46 -34.94 27.95
C THR A 739 4.08 -33.63 27.45
N PRO A 740 5.34 -33.32 27.81
CA PRO A 740 6.00 -32.09 27.35
C PRO A 740 6.04 -31.98 25.81
N ASP A 741 6.00 -33.12 25.11
CA ASP A 741 5.97 -33.18 23.66
C ASP A 741 4.64 -32.71 23.06
N ALA A 742 3.48 -32.99 23.69
CA ALA A 742 2.18 -32.53 23.18
C ALA A 742 2.02 -31.00 23.30
N VAL A 743 2.58 -30.40 24.36
CA VAL A 743 2.59 -28.94 24.55
C VAL A 743 3.60 -28.27 23.62
N ALA A 744 4.75 -28.92 23.36
CA ALA A 744 5.75 -28.45 22.40
C ALA A 744 5.24 -28.52 20.95
N GLU A 745 4.57 -29.60 20.55
CA GLU A 745 3.96 -29.77 19.22
C GLU A 745 2.80 -28.79 18.99
N ALA A 746 1.93 -28.59 19.98
CA ALA A 746 0.88 -27.58 19.92
C ALA A 746 1.45 -26.15 19.78
N GLY A 747 2.58 -25.86 20.43
CA GLY A 747 3.33 -24.60 20.30
C GLY A 747 3.94 -24.40 18.91
N GLU A 748 4.52 -25.45 18.32
CA GLU A 748 5.09 -25.43 16.97
C GLU A 748 4.02 -25.22 15.89
N ASP A 749 2.87 -25.89 15.99
CA ASP A 749 1.79 -25.78 15.01
C ASP A 749 1.14 -24.39 15.02
N VAL A 750 0.94 -23.79 16.20
CA VAL A 750 0.46 -22.40 16.32
C VAL A 750 1.45 -21.40 15.72
N HIS A 751 2.77 -21.62 15.91
CA HIS A 751 3.80 -20.77 15.33
C HIS A 751 3.85 -20.88 13.79
N LYS A 752 3.73 -22.10 13.27
CA LYS A 752 3.70 -22.42 11.84
C LYS A 752 2.48 -21.81 11.14
N GLU A 753 1.30 -21.83 11.78
CA GLU A 753 0.07 -21.24 11.25
C GLU A 753 0.16 -19.69 11.17
N LYS A 754 0.61 -19.03 12.24
CA LYS A 754 0.83 -17.56 12.27
C LYS A 754 1.77 -17.10 11.15
N LYS A 755 2.80 -17.89 10.88
CA LYS A 755 3.82 -17.66 9.86
C LYS A 755 3.29 -17.83 8.43
N LEU A 756 2.50 -18.88 8.20
CA LEU A 756 1.80 -19.11 6.94
C LEU A 756 0.81 -17.97 6.64
N HIS A 757 0.10 -17.49 7.67
CA HIS A 757 -0.78 -16.33 7.57
C HIS A 757 -0.06 -15.05 7.17
N ALA A 758 1.12 -14.77 7.74
CA ALA A 758 1.92 -13.61 7.36
C ALA A 758 2.33 -13.66 5.88
N LYS A 759 2.78 -14.83 5.39
CA LYS A 759 3.16 -15.03 3.98
C LYS A 759 2.01 -14.73 3.03
N ARG A 760 0.81 -15.24 3.32
CA ARG A 760 -0.40 -15.00 2.52
C ARG A 760 -0.75 -13.53 2.41
N LYS A 761 -0.61 -12.78 3.51
CA LYS A 761 -0.87 -11.34 3.49
C LYS A 761 0.05 -10.61 2.51
N TYR A 762 1.32 -11.01 2.40
CA TYR A 762 2.25 -10.43 1.42
C TYR A 762 1.91 -10.80 -0.01
N LEU A 763 1.59 -12.07 -0.27
CA LEU A 763 1.21 -12.53 -1.61
C LEU A 763 -0.08 -11.82 -2.08
N MET A 764 -1.03 -11.59 -1.17
CA MET A 764 -2.23 -10.81 -1.46
C MET A 764 -1.92 -9.36 -1.80
N LEU A 765 -1.10 -8.68 -1.00
CA LEU A 765 -0.71 -7.30 -1.27
C LEU A 765 0.02 -7.16 -2.62
N LEU A 766 0.87 -8.14 -2.95
CA LEU A 766 1.60 -8.15 -4.21
C LEU A 766 0.69 -8.40 -5.41
N GLY A 767 -0.20 -9.41 -5.34
CA GLY A 767 -1.17 -9.64 -6.41
C GLY A 767 -2.11 -8.44 -6.62
N ILE A 768 -2.58 -7.83 -5.53
CA ILE A 768 -3.36 -6.59 -5.57
C ILE A 768 -2.60 -5.46 -6.25
N LEU A 769 -1.32 -5.30 -5.93
CA LEU A 769 -0.47 -4.32 -6.58
C LEU A 769 -0.41 -4.56 -8.09
N VAL A 770 0.04 -5.75 -8.50
CA VAL A 770 0.30 -6.02 -9.91
C VAL A 770 -0.98 -5.93 -10.73
N ALA A 771 -2.12 -6.39 -10.20
CA ALA A 771 -3.43 -6.21 -10.84
C ALA A 771 -3.73 -4.73 -11.10
N SER A 772 -3.46 -3.84 -10.13
CA SER A 772 -3.69 -2.40 -10.31
C SER A 772 -2.77 -1.79 -11.36
N VAL A 773 -1.46 -2.06 -11.28
CA VAL A 773 -0.51 -1.42 -12.20
C VAL A 773 -0.70 -1.89 -13.64
N THR A 774 -0.99 -3.19 -13.82
CA THR A 774 -1.23 -3.78 -15.14
C THR A 774 -2.57 -3.36 -15.72
N TYR A 775 -3.61 -3.17 -14.89
CA TYR A 775 -4.89 -2.61 -15.31
C TYR A 775 -4.71 -1.20 -15.88
N GLN A 776 -4.08 -0.30 -15.12
CA GLN A 776 -3.84 1.08 -15.56
C GLN A 776 -2.99 1.13 -16.85
N ALA A 777 -1.88 0.39 -16.90
CA ALA A 777 -1.03 0.35 -18.09
C ALA A 777 -1.70 -0.30 -19.31
N GLY A 778 -2.66 -1.21 -19.10
CA GLY A 778 -3.44 -1.79 -20.19
C GLY A 778 -4.40 -0.79 -20.82
N LEU A 779 -5.01 0.09 -20.01
CA LEU A 779 -5.94 1.12 -20.50
C LEU A 779 -5.22 2.35 -21.07
N ALA A 780 -3.98 2.61 -20.62
CA ALA A 780 -3.10 3.66 -21.11
C ALA A 780 -1.82 3.03 -21.71
N PRO A 781 -1.86 2.55 -22.97
CA PRO A 781 -0.75 1.84 -23.57
C PRO A 781 0.49 2.74 -23.73
N PRO A 782 1.71 2.17 -23.77
CA PRO A 782 2.94 2.95 -23.89
C PRO A 782 2.94 3.82 -25.14
N GLY A 783 3.23 5.11 -24.96
CA GLY A 783 3.19 6.09 -26.06
C GLY A 783 1.79 6.64 -26.35
N GLY A 784 0.79 6.28 -25.54
CA GLY A 784 -0.56 6.80 -25.64
C GLY A 784 -1.39 6.16 -26.76
N ALA A 785 -2.54 6.78 -27.01
CA ALA A 785 -3.44 6.44 -28.08
C ALA A 785 -3.60 7.64 -29.03
N TRP A 786 -3.87 7.35 -30.29
CA TRP A 786 -4.13 8.37 -31.30
C TRP A 786 -5.33 9.24 -30.92
N GLN A 787 -5.20 10.56 -31.10
CA GLN A 787 -6.24 11.53 -30.75
C GLN A 787 -7.12 11.94 -31.94
N SER A 788 -6.64 11.78 -33.17
CA SER A 788 -7.36 12.12 -34.41
C SER A 788 -7.37 10.95 -35.40
N ASN A 789 -8.24 11.04 -36.40
CA ASN A 789 -8.27 10.12 -37.53
C ASN A 789 -7.52 10.76 -38.70
N ASP A 790 -6.59 10.04 -39.34
CA ASP A 790 -5.83 10.56 -40.48
C ASP A 790 -5.86 9.64 -41.72
N GLY A 791 -6.74 8.63 -41.70
CA GLY A 791 -6.90 7.62 -42.76
C GLY A 791 -5.94 6.43 -42.65
N THR A 792 -4.81 6.57 -41.94
CA THR A 792 -3.88 5.46 -41.66
C THR A 792 -4.14 4.83 -40.30
N HIS A 793 -4.52 5.65 -39.34
CA HIS A 793 -4.86 5.23 -37.99
C HIS A 793 -6.17 5.87 -37.52
N THR A 794 -6.80 5.19 -36.57
CA THR A 794 -8.07 5.62 -35.96
C THR A 794 -7.84 6.11 -34.55
N ALA A 795 -8.44 7.24 -34.18
CA ALA A 795 -8.39 7.76 -32.83
C ALA A 795 -8.86 6.70 -31.82
N GLY A 796 -8.14 6.59 -30.71
CA GLY A 796 -8.32 5.56 -29.68
C GLY A 796 -7.49 4.30 -29.92
N GLY A 797 -6.89 4.13 -31.10
CA GLY A 797 -5.91 3.08 -31.36
C GLY A 797 -4.59 3.32 -30.60
N PRO A 798 -3.91 2.29 -30.05
CA PRO A 798 -2.61 2.45 -29.41
C PRO A 798 -1.51 2.89 -30.40
N VAL A 799 -0.83 4.00 -30.16
CA VAL A 799 0.18 4.55 -31.09
C VAL A 799 1.32 3.56 -31.34
N MET A 800 1.77 2.86 -30.29
CA MET A 800 2.84 1.88 -30.38
C MET A 800 2.46 0.63 -31.17
N HIS A 801 1.16 0.30 -31.29
CA HIS A 801 0.71 -0.83 -32.11
C HIS A 801 1.05 -0.60 -33.58
N ASP A 802 0.83 0.61 -34.07
CA ASP A 802 1.01 0.95 -35.49
C ASP A 802 2.48 1.20 -35.80
N ASN A 803 3.17 1.94 -34.94
CA ASN A 803 4.58 2.31 -35.19
C ASN A 803 5.56 1.18 -34.83
N ARG A 804 5.25 0.34 -33.84
CA ARG A 804 6.18 -0.67 -33.27
C ARG A 804 5.46 -1.94 -32.82
N ARG A 805 4.71 -2.53 -33.74
CA ARG A 805 3.84 -3.69 -33.50
C ARG A 805 4.47 -4.80 -32.67
N ALA A 806 5.69 -5.24 -32.99
CA ALA A 806 6.35 -6.33 -32.26
C ALA A 806 6.52 -6.02 -30.75
N ARG A 807 6.93 -4.79 -30.41
CA ARG A 807 7.12 -4.38 -29.01
C ARG A 807 5.78 -4.18 -28.30
N TYR A 808 4.81 -3.60 -29.00
CA TYR A 808 3.45 -3.48 -28.47
C TYR A 808 2.85 -4.85 -28.14
N LEU A 809 3.00 -5.85 -29.02
CA LEU A 809 2.49 -7.20 -28.77
C LEU A 809 3.18 -7.84 -27.56
N VAL A 810 4.50 -7.74 -27.44
CA VAL A 810 5.23 -8.23 -26.26
C VAL A 810 4.72 -7.53 -24.99
N PHE A 811 4.60 -6.20 -25.01
CA PHE A 811 4.03 -5.44 -23.89
C PHE A 811 2.62 -5.91 -23.53
N PHE A 812 1.71 -5.94 -24.51
CA PHE A 812 0.30 -6.24 -24.31
C PHE A 812 0.09 -7.64 -23.74
N TYR A 813 0.74 -8.66 -24.32
CA TYR A 813 0.62 -10.03 -23.86
C TYR A 813 1.26 -10.23 -22.48
N SER A 814 2.48 -9.71 -22.26
CA SER A 814 3.13 -9.84 -20.95
C SER A 814 2.38 -9.11 -19.84
N ASN A 815 1.87 -7.90 -20.11
CA ASN A 815 1.07 -7.12 -19.15
C ASN A 815 -0.28 -7.81 -18.86
N SER A 816 -0.94 -8.38 -19.87
CA SER A 816 -2.20 -9.12 -19.71
C SER A 816 -2.01 -10.42 -18.92
N VAL A 817 -0.90 -11.14 -19.14
CA VAL A 817 -0.55 -12.34 -18.36
C VAL A 817 -0.38 -11.99 -16.89
N SER A 818 0.34 -10.92 -16.57
CA SER A 818 0.48 -10.43 -15.19
C SER A 818 -0.87 -10.00 -14.60
N PHE A 819 -1.70 -9.26 -15.34
CA PHE A 819 -3.05 -8.88 -14.88
C PHE A 819 -3.91 -10.11 -14.55
N VAL A 820 -3.98 -11.09 -15.44
CA VAL A 820 -4.77 -12.31 -15.22
C VAL A 820 -4.19 -13.16 -14.09
N ALA A 821 -2.87 -13.35 -14.05
CA ALA A 821 -2.20 -14.12 -13.00
C ALA A 821 -2.45 -13.50 -11.62
N SER A 822 -2.38 -12.18 -11.50
CA SER A 822 -2.65 -11.46 -10.26
C SER A 822 -4.12 -11.53 -9.83
N VAL A 823 -5.08 -11.42 -10.76
CA VAL A 823 -6.51 -11.67 -10.47
C VAL A 823 -6.74 -13.09 -9.96
N VAL A 824 -6.12 -14.09 -10.60
CA VAL A 824 -6.22 -15.48 -10.15
C VAL A 824 -5.60 -15.67 -8.77
N VAL A 825 -4.45 -15.06 -8.47
CA VAL A 825 -3.86 -15.06 -7.13
C VAL A 825 -4.83 -14.47 -6.09
N ILE A 826 -5.51 -13.36 -6.42
CA ILE A 826 -6.52 -12.73 -5.54
C ILE A 826 -7.68 -13.69 -5.28
N VAL A 827 -8.23 -14.32 -6.32
CA VAL A 827 -9.31 -15.31 -6.20
C VAL A 827 -8.88 -16.49 -5.35
N LEU A 828 -7.69 -17.03 -5.57
CA LEU A 828 -7.15 -18.15 -4.80
C LEU A 828 -6.91 -17.81 -3.32
N LEU A 829 -6.63 -16.55 -3.00
CA LEU A 829 -6.40 -16.10 -1.63
C LEU A 829 -7.69 -15.85 -0.83
N LEU A 830 -8.86 -15.84 -1.50
CA LEU A 830 -10.16 -15.57 -0.86
C LEU A 830 -10.66 -16.74 0.03
N PRO A 831 -10.72 -18.01 -0.43
CA PRO A 831 -11.26 -19.12 0.35
C PRO A 831 -10.33 -19.54 1.51
N PRO A 832 -10.81 -19.61 2.76
CA PRO A 832 -10.00 -20.06 3.89
C PRO A 832 -9.78 -21.58 3.94
N LEU A 833 -10.52 -22.39 3.17
CA LEU A 833 -10.41 -23.86 3.18
C LEU A 833 -9.20 -24.39 2.39
N LEU A 834 -8.77 -23.68 1.33
CA LEU A 834 -7.62 -24.07 0.49
C LEU A 834 -6.27 -23.90 1.19
N HIS A 835 -6.29 -23.53 2.47
CA HIS A 835 -5.20 -22.88 3.17
C HIS A 835 -4.58 -23.74 4.27
N LYS A 836 -5.00 -25.00 4.41
CA LYS A 836 -4.39 -25.93 5.35
C LYS A 836 -3.09 -26.53 4.79
N GLU A 837 -2.98 -26.62 3.47
CA GLU A 837 -1.93 -27.38 2.81
C GLU A 837 -0.70 -26.55 2.39
N THR A 838 0.49 -27.12 2.58
CA THR A 838 1.77 -26.48 2.24
C THR A 838 2.04 -26.40 0.73
N TRP A 839 1.37 -27.24 -0.08
CA TRP A 839 1.53 -27.25 -1.53
C TRP A 839 0.85 -26.07 -2.23
N TRP A 840 -0.28 -25.57 -1.69
CA TRP A 840 -0.95 -24.36 -2.18
C TRP A 840 -0.05 -23.12 -2.13
N LEU A 841 0.76 -22.99 -1.08
CA LEU A 841 1.73 -21.90 -0.97
C LEU A 841 2.79 -21.95 -2.09
N ARG A 842 3.10 -23.14 -2.61
CA ARG A 842 4.07 -23.31 -3.69
C ARG A 842 3.49 -22.85 -5.03
N VAL A 843 2.23 -23.21 -5.31
CA VAL A 843 1.49 -22.72 -6.49
C VAL A 843 1.43 -21.20 -6.49
N MET A 844 0.97 -20.59 -5.39
CA MET A 844 0.88 -19.12 -5.30
C MET A 844 2.22 -18.41 -5.48
N LYS A 845 3.33 -18.98 -4.96
CA LYS A 845 4.68 -18.43 -5.16
C LYS A 845 5.11 -18.51 -6.62
N ALA A 846 4.85 -19.62 -7.29
CA ALA A 846 5.18 -19.78 -8.71
C ALA A 846 4.38 -18.79 -9.57
N THR A 847 3.07 -18.66 -9.31
CA THR A 847 2.21 -17.69 -10.01
C THR A 847 2.69 -16.26 -9.81
N ILE A 848 3.13 -15.89 -8.61
CA ILE A 848 3.67 -14.55 -8.33
C ILE A 848 5.01 -14.30 -9.01
N VAL A 849 5.88 -15.31 -9.11
CA VAL A 849 7.13 -15.15 -9.87
C VAL A 849 6.84 -14.95 -11.36
N LEU A 850 5.87 -15.69 -11.90
CA LEU A 850 5.39 -15.50 -13.27
C LEU A 850 4.82 -14.08 -13.47
N ASP A 851 4.05 -13.60 -12.49
CA ASP A 851 3.46 -12.26 -12.47
C ASP A 851 4.51 -11.15 -12.51
N LEU A 852 5.54 -11.25 -11.65
CA LEU A 852 6.66 -10.31 -11.63
C LEU A 852 7.51 -10.37 -12.91
N LEU A 853 7.69 -11.56 -13.49
CA LEU A 853 8.41 -11.72 -14.75
C LEU A 853 7.66 -11.07 -15.92
N GLY A 854 6.34 -11.27 -16.00
CA GLY A 854 5.50 -10.63 -17.00
C GLY A 854 5.55 -9.10 -16.89
N LEU A 855 5.53 -8.56 -15.66
CA LEU A 855 5.64 -7.12 -15.41
C LEU A 855 6.99 -6.57 -15.89
N LEU A 856 8.07 -7.31 -15.65
CA LEU A 856 9.42 -6.91 -16.03
C LEU A 856 9.61 -6.91 -17.56
N VAL A 857 9.08 -7.93 -18.24
CA VAL A 857 9.09 -8.00 -19.72
C VAL A 857 8.21 -6.90 -20.33
N ALA A 858 7.03 -6.65 -19.76
CA ALA A 858 6.15 -5.56 -20.19
C ALA A 858 6.84 -4.20 -20.04
N TYR A 859 7.48 -3.94 -18.89
CA TYR A 859 8.22 -2.70 -18.68
C TYR A 859 9.35 -2.53 -19.69
N ALA A 860 10.16 -3.58 -19.93
CA ALA A 860 11.25 -3.53 -20.90
C ALA A 860 10.76 -3.24 -22.33
N ALA A 861 9.67 -3.89 -22.74
CA ALA A 861 9.09 -3.70 -24.06
C ALA A 861 8.46 -2.31 -24.23
N GLY A 862 7.70 -1.83 -23.23
CA GLY A 862 6.93 -0.58 -23.30
C GLY A 862 7.75 0.70 -23.07
N SER A 863 8.75 0.67 -22.18
CA SER A 863 9.56 1.85 -21.84
C SER A 863 10.67 2.14 -22.85
N SER A 864 11.26 1.10 -23.46
CA SER A 864 12.43 1.25 -24.31
C SER A 864 12.06 1.66 -25.74
N ARG A 865 12.58 2.81 -26.18
CA ARG A 865 12.32 3.34 -27.53
C ARG A 865 13.43 3.11 -28.53
N THR A 866 14.63 2.70 -28.11
CA THR A 866 15.75 2.45 -29.02
C THR A 866 16.41 1.13 -28.69
N TRP A 867 17.19 0.59 -29.62
CA TRP A 867 17.98 -0.62 -29.37
C TRP A 867 18.95 -0.44 -28.18
N LYS A 868 19.63 0.71 -28.07
CA LYS A 868 20.56 0.99 -26.96
C LYS A 868 19.86 0.99 -25.59
N THR A 869 18.74 1.71 -25.47
CA THR A 869 17.94 1.76 -24.23
C THR A 869 17.34 0.40 -23.90
N SER A 870 16.91 -0.35 -24.92
CA SER A 870 16.40 -1.71 -24.79
C SER A 870 17.47 -2.68 -24.28
N VAL A 871 18.72 -2.59 -24.76
CA VAL A 871 19.83 -3.44 -24.27
C VAL A 871 20.09 -3.18 -22.79
N TYR A 872 20.10 -1.93 -22.35
CA TYR A 872 20.28 -1.61 -20.94
C TYR A 872 19.16 -2.20 -20.07
N VAL A 873 17.90 -1.93 -20.40
CA VAL A 873 16.77 -2.42 -19.61
C VAL A 873 16.75 -3.95 -19.63
N SER A 874 16.95 -4.58 -20.79
CA SER A 874 17.06 -6.04 -20.91
C SER A 874 18.26 -6.61 -20.13
N ALA A 875 19.41 -5.95 -20.12
CA ALA A 875 20.57 -6.37 -19.32
C ALA A 875 20.26 -6.29 -17.82
N LEU A 876 19.53 -5.26 -17.40
CA LEU A 876 19.06 -5.11 -16.02
C LEU A 876 18.06 -6.24 -15.68
N VAL A 877 17.10 -6.53 -16.57
CA VAL A 877 16.20 -7.69 -16.44
C VAL A 877 16.99 -9.00 -16.31
N VAL A 878 17.96 -9.22 -17.20
CA VAL A 878 18.80 -10.43 -17.18
C VAL A 878 19.66 -10.50 -15.93
N ALA A 879 20.21 -9.40 -15.44
CA ALA A 879 20.97 -9.36 -14.18
C ALA A 879 20.08 -9.72 -12.98
N VAL A 880 18.84 -9.22 -12.96
CA VAL A 880 17.83 -9.57 -11.94
C VAL A 880 17.50 -11.06 -12.01
N LEU A 881 17.29 -11.61 -13.22
CA LEU A 881 17.02 -13.03 -13.43
C LEU A 881 18.21 -13.93 -13.10
N ALA A 882 19.42 -13.54 -13.51
CA ALA A 882 20.66 -14.24 -13.20
C ALA A 882 20.90 -14.29 -11.69
N TYR A 883 20.66 -13.17 -10.99
CA TYR A 883 20.68 -13.13 -9.53
C TYR A 883 19.71 -14.17 -8.93
N PHE A 884 18.48 -14.26 -9.43
CA PHE A 884 17.51 -15.27 -8.97
C PHE A 884 17.99 -16.69 -9.23
N VAL A 885 18.46 -17.00 -10.43
CA VAL A 885 18.93 -18.34 -10.80
C VAL A 885 20.14 -18.74 -9.96
N ILE A 886 21.13 -17.86 -9.81
CA ILE A 886 22.33 -18.09 -8.98
C ILE A 886 21.92 -18.37 -7.53
N HIS A 887 21.00 -17.58 -6.98
CA HIS A 887 20.53 -17.77 -5.61
C HIS A 887 19.76 -19.09 -5.43
N VAL A 888 18.91 -19.46 -6.39
CA VAL A 888 18.19 -20.76 -6.40
C VAL A 888 19.18 -21.92 -6.50
N ALA A 889 20.17 -21.84 -7.40
CA ALA A 889 21.20 -22.85 -7.59
C ALA A 889 22.05 -23.03 -6.32
N LEU A 890 22.53 -21.95 -5.72
CA LEU A 890 23.27 -21.97 -4.44
C LEU A 890 22.43 -22.57 -3.30
N SER A 891 21.12 -22.30 -3.30
CA SER A 891 20.18 -22.87 -2.33
C SER A 891 19.98 -24.37 -2.52
N CYS A 892 19.97 -24.86 -3.76
CA CYS A 892 19.90 -26.29 -4.10
C CYS A 892 21.20 -27.01 -3.76
N LEU A 893 22.35 -26.44 -4.10
CA LEU A 893 23.69 -26.99 -3.79
C LEU A 893 23.91 -27.15 -2.28
N ARG A 894 23.51 -26.15 -1.48
CA ARG A 894 23.52 -26.26 -0.01
C ARG A 894 22.58 -27.36 0.51
N ARG A 895 21.48 -27.62 -0.19
CA ARG A 895 20.51 -28.67 0.18
C ARG A 895 21.05 -30.07 -0.13
N SER A 896 21.76 -30.24 -1.24
CA SER A 896 22.48 -31.48 -1.54
C SER A 896 23.60 -31.75 -0.52
N ARG A 897 24.40 -30.74 -0.16
CA ARG A 897 25.45 -30.90 0.87
C ARG A 897 24.91 -31.31 2.25
N LYS A 898 23.71 -30.88 2.63
CA LYS A 898 23.08 -31.30 3.89
C LYS A 898 22.53 -32.73 3.86
N LYS A 899 22.25 -33.30 2.68
CA LYS A 899 21.82 -34.70 2.55
C LYS A 899 23.01 -35.68 2.55
N THR A 900 24.23 -35.19 2.31
CA THR A 900 25.44 -36.02 2.20
C THR A 900 26.33 -36.01 3.44
N SER A 901 25.94 -35.36 4.54
CA SER A 901 26.63 -35.51 5.83
C SER A 901 25.97 -36.64 6.61
N PRO A 902 26.60 -37.82 6.76
CA PRO A 902 26.11 -38.84 7.68
C PRO A 902 26.11 -38.29 9.10
N ALA A 903 25.06 -38.57 9.85
CA ALA A 903 24.95 -38.21 11.26
C ALA A 903 26.14 -38.83 12.02
N ALA A 904 27.03 -37.97 12.53
CA ALA A 904 28.08 -38.42 13.43
C ALA A 904 27.41 -38.92 14.72
N VAL A 905 27.58 -40.21 14.99
CA VAL A 905 27.21 -40.85 16.26
C VAL A 905 27.95 -40.13 17.39
N PRO A 906 27.27 -39.64 18.44
CA PRO A 906 27.95 -39.05 19.58
C PRO A 906 28.74 -40.14 20.33
N PRO A 907 29.97 -39.88 20.80
CA PRO A 907 30.73 -40.87 21.54
C PRO A 907 30.06 -41.13 22.90
N SER A 908 29.82 -42.39 23.19
CA SER A 908 29.39 -42.86 24.50
C SER A 908 30.44 -42.53 25.56
N HIS A 909 30.03 -41.83 26.61
CA HIS A 909 30.81 -41.69 27.83
C HIS A 909 31.07 -43.09 28.41
N GLN A 910 32.33 -43.54 28.36
CA GLN A 910 32.80 -44.64 29.18
C GLN A 910 33.70 -44.07 30.27
N GLN A 911 33.21 -44.18 31.50
CA GLN A 911 33.91 -43.83 32.73
C GLN A 911 34.77 -45.03 33.13
N ASN A 912 36.09 -44.85 33.14
CA ASN A 912 37.12 -45.59 33.88
C ASN A 912 38.42 -44.80 33.63
N GLY A 913 39.27 -44.41 34.58
CA GLY A 913 39.53 -44.91 35.92
C GLY A 913 41.04 -45.05 36.05
N GLY A 914 41.71 -44.02 36.60
CA GLY A 914 43.05 -44.09 37.23
C GLY A 914 44.30 -44.21 36.36
N GLY A 915 45.35 -43.47 36.74
CA GLY A 915 46.75 -43.91 36.60
C GLY A 915 47.69 -43.04 35.76
N ASN A 916 48.39 -42.13 36.45
CA ASN A 916 49.82 -41.78 36.39
C ASN A 916 50.60 -41.52 35.07
N GLU A 917 51.53 -40.56 35.27
CA GLU A 917 52.90 -40.44 34.71
C GLU A 917 53.17 -39.63 33.42
N LEU A 918 53.78 -38.46 33.68
CA LEU A 918 55.04 -37.93 33.17
C LEU A 918 55.50 -38.07 31.70
N THR A 919 56.17 -36.97 31.31
CA THR A 919 57.31 -36.79 30.40
C THR A 919 57.13 -36.41 28.91
N VAL A 920 57.77 -35.26 28.64
CA VAL A 920 58.25 -34.59 27.40
C VAL A 920 57.24 -33.81 26.56
#